data_AF-A0AA96EZB7-F1
#
_entry.id   AF-A0AA96EZB7-F1
#
_cell.length_a   1.000
_cell.length_b   1.000
_cell.length_c   1.000
_cell.angle_alpha   90.00
_cell.angle_beta   90.00
_cell.angle_gamma   90.00
#
_symmetry.space_group_name_H-M   'P 1'
#
loop_
_entity.id
_entity.type
_entity.pdbx_description
1 polymer ?
#
loop_
_entity_poly.entity_id
_entity_poly.type
_entity_poly.pdbx_seq_one_letter_code
_entity_poly.pdbx_strand_id
1 'polypeptide(L)'
;MKNKIIYIAILAIFSFNGFSQTITKEQKGKKEYDKYAYIDAIKTYERLYEKGYKSPDMLLKLGNSYYFNADLEKAVKYYDELYATSPDQEAEYFYRYSQSLRATKDYKKADEMMAIFNSKSGNDLRAKLYNQNRDYLAEIKKNSGRYKLENAGINSKYSDYGPTFMGEKVVFCSARDTGNFSKRIHTWTGEYFTNLYSANLAEDGSLGEVEKFGNKLNSKYHEDTPVFSKDGKTVYFTRNNYLDKRGYDASKVTLLKIYKATVDEKGKWVNITPLPFNSDSYQTAHPALSPDGKTMYFASDMPGSFGKSDIYKVAISDDGSFGNPVNLGNTINTEGRETYPFVNGKNELYFASDGHPGLGGLDIFGAKIPEDGIFTKILNVGEEANSPKDDFAYIINSETKRGFLSSNRDGGEGSDDIYKFIETRELFIEQAIFGVVTDTNTDEVLADAKITLLDEKFNKIAETTTDAKGFYEFLKLEPNTKFYIKAEKEGYNTKENPVITGKEEGRTELNIDLEKTAKPIPVGGDLADVFGINLIYFDLDKWNIRPDAAVDLAKILDVLEQYPTMKIDIRSHTDSRASHAYNERLSDRRAKSTMAWLVSKGISKDRLTAKGYGETQLINKCSDGVPCTEAEHQLNRRSQFIITEL
;
A
#
# COMPACT_ATOMS: atom_id res chain seq x y z
N MET A 1 17.63 -74.56 24.19
CA MET A 1 16.82 -73.40 24.65
C MET A 1 17.60 -72.43 25.55
N LYS A 2 18.31 -72.88 26.60
CA LYS A 2 19.09 -72.00 27.50
C LYS A 2 20.01 -70.98 26.82
N ASN A 3 20.80 -71.40 25.83
CA ASN A 3 21.73 -70.47 25.15
C ASN A 3 21.01 -69.40 24.30
N LYS A 4 19.84 -69.72 23.71
CA LYS A 4 19.03 -68.74 22.96
C LYS A 4 18.46 -67.66 23.89
N ILE A 5 18.06 -68.00 25.12
CA ILE A 5 17.54 -67.05 26.11
C ILE A 5 18.63 -66.09 26.58
N ILE A 6 19.87 -66.57 26.76
CA ILE A 6 21.02 -65.73 27.15
C ILE A 6 21.38 -64.75 26.02
N TYR A 7 21.43 -65.20 24.76
CA TYR A 7 21.67 -64.29 23.64
C TYR A 7 20.56 -63.25 23.48
N ILE A 8 19.29 -63.62 23.69
CA ILE A 8 18.16 -62.67 23.69
C ILE A 8 18.27 -61.66 24.85
N ALA A 9 18.65 -62.11 26.06
CA ALA A 9 18.84 -61.24 27.21
C ALA A 9 20.01 -60.26 27.03
N ILE A 10 21.13 -60.73 26.46
CA ILE A 10 22.29 -59.88 26.13
C ILE A 10 21.92 -58.88 25.04
N LEU A 11 21.22 -59.31 23.98
CA LEU A 11 20.71 -58.40 22.94
C LEU A 11 19.77 -57.35 23.53
N ALA A 12 18.86 -57.75 24.43
CA ALA A 12 17.93 -56.84 25.10
C ALA A 12 18.69 -55.81 25.95
N ILE A 13 19.70 -56.22 26.74
CA ILE A 13 20.53 -55.32 27.54
C ILE A 13 21.30 -54.33 26.66
N PHE A 14 21.87 -54.76 25.52
CA PHE A 14 22.54 -53.85 24.59
C PHE A 14 21.56 -52.87 23.92
N SER A 15 20.35 -53.31 23.58
CA SER A 15 19.28 -52.45 23.06
C SER A 15 18.79 -51.42 24.09
N PHE A 16 18.64 -51.81 25.37
CA PHE A 16 18.26 -50.88 26.45
C PHE A 16 19.34 -49.82 26.73
N ASN A 17 20.62 -50.18 26.66
CA ASN A 17 21.73 -49.24 26.83
C ASN A 17 21.81 -48.24 25.66
N GLY A 18 21.58 -48.67 24.42
CA GLY A 18 21.53 -47.78 23.27
C GLY A 18 20.38 -46.77 23.33
N PHE A 19 19.21 -47.20 23.79
CA PHE A 19 18.03 -46.33 23.93
C PHE A 19 18.19 -45.30 25.06
N SER A 20 18.75 -45.70 26.20
CA SER A 20 19.03 -44.81 27.34
C SER A 20 20.06 -43.71 27.03
N GLN A 21 21.09 -44.03 26.24
CA GLN A 21 22.07 -43.03 25.80
C GLN A 21 21.48 -41.99 24.83
N THR A 22 20.47 -42.39 24.04
CA THR A 22 19.80 -41.52 23.06
C THR A 22 18.91 -40.50 23.76
N ILE A 23 18.07 -40.94 24.71
CA ILE A 23 17.24 -40.06 25.55
C ILE A 23 18.08 -39.04 26.31
N THR A 24 19.20 -39.48 26.90
CA THR A 24 20.10 -38.59 27.64
C THR A 24 20.67 -37.47 26.76
N LYS A 25 20.99 -37.78 25.50
CA LYS A 25 21.53 -36.79 24.54
C LYS A 25 20.45 -35.84 24.02
N GLU A 26 19.22 -36.31 23.82
CA GLU A 26 18.10 -35.45 23.48
C GLU A 26 17.81 -34.43 24.59
N GLN A 27 17.83 -34.86 25.85
CA GLN A 27 17.68 -33.96 27.01
C GLN A 27 18.83 -32.95 27.12
N LYS A 28 20.05 -33.35 26.74
CA LYS A 28 21.18 -32.42 26.61
C LYS A 28 20.88 -31.36 25.54
N GLY A 29 20.47 -31.76 24.34
CA GLY A 29 20.11 -30.84 23.26
C GLY A 29 18.99 -29.89 23.67
N LYS A 30 17.98 -30.40 24.41
CA LYS A 30 16.88 -29.58 24.93
C LYS A 30 17.42 -28.50 25.88
N LYS A 31 18.31 -28.86 26.80
CA LYS A 31 18.93 -27.91 27.73
C LYS A 31 19.80 -26.88 27.02
N GLU A 32 20.45 -27.23 25.91
CA GLU A 32 21.21 -26.31 25.07
C GLU A 32 20.26 -25.32 24.38
N TYR A 33 19.19 -25.83 23.77
CA TYR A 33 18.13 -25.04 23.14
C TYR A 33 17.45 -24.06 24.10
N ASP A 34 17.00 -24.55 25.27
CA ASP A 34 16.31 -23.73 26.29
C ASP A 34 17.21 -22.62 26.87
N LYS A 35 18.53 -22.73 26.66
CA LYS A 35 19.53 -21.72 27.06
C LYS A 35 20.00 -20.86 25.90
N TYR A 36 19.34 -20.92 24.74
CA TYR A 36 19.70 -20.21 23.52
C TYR A 36 21.09 -20.57 22.98
N ALA A 37 21.64 -21.73 23.35
CA ALA A 37 22.91 -22.24 22.82
C ALA A 37 22.65 -23.03 21.52
N TYR A 38 22.10 -22.35 20.52
CA TYR A 38 21.56 -22.98 19.33
C TYR A 38 22.58 -23.74 18.50
N ILE A 39 23.82 -23.23 18.37
CA ILE A 39 24.89 -23.97 17.66
C ILE A 39 25.21 -25.30 18.36
N ASP A 40 25.22 -25.32 19.69
CA ASP A 40 25.46 -26.55 20.45
C ASP A 40 24.27 -27.51 20.35
N ALA A 41 23.03 -26.98 20.41
CA ALA A 41 21.82 -27.75 20.21
C ALA A 41 21.77 -28.40 18.82
N ILE A 42 22.09 -27.66 17.76
CA ILE A 42 22.21 -28.16 16.38
C ILE A 42 23.20 -29.33 16.33
N LYS A 43 24.44 -29.13 16.80
CA LYS A 43 25.47 -30.18 16.84
C LYS A 43 25.02 -31.42 17.60
N THR A 44 24.26 -31.25 18.70
CA THR A 44 23.74 -32.38 19.47
C THR A 44 22.64 -33.12 18.71
N TYR A 45 21.68 -32.39 18.14
CA TYR A 45 20.54 -32.98 17.45
C TYR A 45 20.88 -33.58 16.08
N GLU A 46 21.79 -32.98 15.31
CA GLU A 46 22.24 -33.57 14.04
C GLU A 46 22.93 -34.91 14.24
N ARG A 47 23.77 -35.04 15.27
CA ARG A 47 24.39 -36.34 15.61
C ARG A 47 23.38 -37.41 16.03
N LEU A 48 22.21 -37.02 16.54
CA LEU A 48 21.12 -37.94 16.82
C LEU A 48 20.37 -38.29 15.54
N TYR A 49 20.09 -37.29 14.70
CA TYR A 49 19.45 -37.44 13.40
C TYR A 49 20.24 -38.39 12.48
N GLU A 50 21.56 -38.21 12.37
CA GLU A 50 22.47 -39.08 11.60
C GLU A 50 22.47 -40.54 12.07
N LYS A 51 22.13 -40.77 13.34
CA LYS A 51 21.99 -42.12 13.92
C LYS A 51 20.59 -42.70 13.76
N GLY A 52 19.71 -42.01 13.03
CA GLY A 52 18.33 -42.41 12.76
C GLY A 52 17.34 -42.06 13.86
N TYR A 53 17.74 -41.31 14.91
CA TYR A 53 16.80 -40.85 15.93
C TYR A 53 16.06 -39.60 15.46
N LYS A 54 14.74 -39.67 15.41
CA LYS A 54 13.87 -38.66 14.76
C LYS A 54 12.59 -38.45 15.57
N SER A 55 12.71 -37.87 16.78
CA SER A 55 11.54 -37.51 17.57
C SER A 55 10.94 -36.17 17.08
N PRO A 56 9.62 -35.95 17.21
CA PRO A 56 9.00 -34.67 16.84
C PRO A 56 9.59 -33.48 17.61
N ASP A 57 9.86 -33.65 18.91
CA ASP A 57 10.44 -32.60 19.76
C ASP A 57 11.85 -32.20 19.27
N MET A 58 12.66 -33.19 18.89
CA MET A 58 14.00 -32.97 18.36
C MET A 58 13.95 -32.26 17.00
N LEU A 59 13.10 -32.71 16.08
CA LEU A 59 12.96 -32.10 14.76
C LEU A 59 12.48 -30.66 14.85
N LEU A 60 11.50 -30.38 15.71
CA LEU A 60 11.01 -29.02 15.97
C LEU A 60 12.11 -28.11 16.50
N LYS A 61 12.86 -28.56 17.53
CA LYS A 61 13.94 -27.76 18.11
C LYS A 61 15.12 -27.58 17.16
N LEU A 62 15.43 -28.58 16.34
CA LEU A 62 16.47 -28.50 15.32
C LEU A 62 16.07 -27.50 14.22
N GLY A 63 14.84 -27.59 13.70
CA GLY A 63 14.29 -26.62 12.76
C GLY A 63 14.28 -25.20 13.32
N ASN A 64 13.80 -25.02 14.56
CA ASN A 64 13.83 -23.72 15.25
C ASN A 64 15.25 -23.19 15.45
N SER A 65 16.22 -24.04 15.79
CA SER A 65 17.60 -23.60 16.00
C SER A 65 18.24 -23.08 14.73
N TYR A 66 17.92 -23.70 13.59
CA TYR A 66 18.32 -23.23 12.27
C TYR A 66 17.58 -21.93 11.89
N TYR A 67 16.27 -21.87 12.13
CA TYR A 67 15.46 -20.66 11.96
C TYR A 67 16.03 -19.45 12.73
N PHE A 68 16.39 -19.61 14.01
CA PHE A 68 16.95 -18.53 14.85
C PHE A 68 18.40 -18.16 14.53
N ASN A 69 19.07 -18.91 13.66
CA ASN A 69 20.38 -18.57 13.08
C ASN A 69 20.26 -18.22 11.59
N ALA A 70 19.05 -17.90 11.12
CA ALA A 70 18.75 -17.46 9.77
C ALA A 70 19.13 -18.45 8.65
N ASP A 71 19.41 -19.72 8.98
CA ASP A 71 19.62 -20.81 8.02
C ASP A 71 18.25 -21.46 7.69
N LEU A 72 17.42 -20.68 7.00
CA LEU A 72 16.03 -21.03 6.71
C LEU A 72 15.89 -22.24 5.80
N GLU A 73 16.87 -22.48 4.92
CA GLU A 73 16.88 -23.66 4.04
C GLU A 73 17.03 -24.95 4.84
N LYS A 74 17.98 -25.00 5.79
CA LYS A 74 18.07 -26.16 6.68
C LYS A 74 16.88 -26.26 7.62
N ALA A 75 16.27 -25.13 8.02
CA ALA A 75 15.04 -25.16 8.81
C ALA A 75 13.90 -25.89 8.05
N VAL A 76 13.71 -25.58 6.75
CA VAL A 76 12.72 -26.26 5.88
C VAL A 76 12.91 -27.77 5.90
N LYS A 77 14.15 -28.27 5.76
CA LYS A 77 14.43 -29.71 5.77
C LYS A 77 13.85 -30.41 7.02
N TYR A 78 14.03 -29.83 8.20
CA TYR A 78 13.58 -30.45 9.45
C TYR A 78 12.08 -30.22 9.71
N TYR A 79 11.54 -29.08 9.28
CA TYR A 79 10.09 -28.86 9.34
C TYR A 79 9.33 -29.78 8.38
N ASP A 80 9.79 -29.98 7.15
CA ASP A 80 9.22 -30.94 6.20
C ASP A 80 9.05 -32.32 6.84
N GLU A 81 10.08 -32.81 7.52
CA GLU A 81 10.06 -34.10 8.19
C GLU A 81 9.16 -34.12 9.44
N LEU A 82 9.17 -33.04 10.23
CA LEU A 82 8.28 -32.87 11.37
C LEU A 82 6.83 -32.94 10.95
N TYR A 83 6.41 -32.15 9.96
CA TYR A 83 5.02 -32.06 9.54
C TYR A 83 4.55 -33.29 8.76
N ALA A 84 5.46 -34.03 8.11
CA ALA A 84 5.14 -35.33 7.52
C ALA A 84 4.84 -36.41 8.57
N THR A 85 5.42 -36.33 9.77
CA THR A 85 5.33 -37.37 10.81
C THR A 85 4.47 -36.97 12.00
N SER A 86 4.28 -35.67 12.24
CA SER A 86 3.54 -35.08 13.35
C SER A 86 2.89 -33.76 12.90
N PRO A 87 1.83 -33.83 12.09
CA PRO A 87 1.25 -32.66 11.42
C PRO A 87 0.54 -31.69 12.36
N ASP A 88 0.13 -32.13 13.56
CA ASP A 88 -0.53 -31.26 14.53
C ASP A 88 0.50 -30.56 15.42
N GLN A 89 0.69 -29.26 15.17
CA GLN A 89 1.63 -28.39 15.89
C GLN A 89 0.90 -27.13 16.41
N GLU A 90 1.58 -26.38 17.28
CA GLU A 90 1.13 -25.05 17.71
C GLU A 90 1.13 -24.07 16.53
N ALA A 91 0.25 -23.06 16.57
CA ALA A 91 0.04 -22.11 15.47
C ALA A 91 1.35 -21.44 15.02
N GLU A 92 2.14 -20.95 15.98
CA GLU A 92 3.40 -20.24 15.74
C GLU A 92 4.42 -21.06 14.90
N TYR A 93 4.41 -22.39 15.01
CA TYR A 93 5.34 -23.22 14.24
C TYR A 93 4.95 -23.30 12.75
N PHE A 94 3.65 -23.23 12.43
CA PHE A 94 3.21 -23.10 11.04
C PHE A 94 3.64 -21.76 10.44
N TYR A 95 3.62 -20.69 11.23
CA TYR A 95 4.12 -19.39 10.80
C TYR A 95 5.61 -19.46 10.45
N ARG A 96 6.46 -19.95 11.36
CA ARG A 96 7.92 -20.10 11.10
C ARG A 96 8.23 -20.98 9.91
N TYR A 97 7.48 -22.07 9.77
CA TYR A 97 7.65 -22.97 8.65
C TYR A 97 7.26 -22.29 7.33
N SER A 98 6.15 -21.56 7.30
CA SER A 98 5.79 -20.71 6.16
C SER A 98 6.91 -19.73 5.79
N GLN A 99 7.47 -19.01 6.77
CA GLN A 99 8.58 -18.08 6.53
C GLN A 99 9.79 -18.78 5.89
N SER A 100 10.14 -19.95 6.43
CA SER A 100 11.26 -20.74 5.94
C SER A 100 11.02 -21.24 4.49
N LEU A 101 9.78 -21.60 4.16
CA LEU A 101 9.37 -22.00 2.82
C LEU A 101 9.44 -20.82 1.83
N ARG A 102 9.00 -19.62 2.22
CA ARG A 102 9.15 -18.41 1.39
C ARG A 102 10.62 -18.11 1.09
N ALA A 103 11.51 -18.29 2.08
CA ALA A 103 12.95 -18.12 1.90
C ALA A 103 13.59 -19.09 0.90
N THR A 104 12.94 -20.23 0.66
CA THR A 104 13.31 -21.22 -0.38
C THR A 104 12.45 -21.10 -1.65
N LYS A 105 11.63 -20.04 -1.73
CA LYS A 105 10.69 -19.72 -2.83
C LYS A 105 9.59 -20.75 -3.05
N ASP A 106 9.33 -21.64 -2.09
CA ASP A 106 8.16 -22.53 -2.12
C ASP A 106 6.92 -21.80 -1.58
N TYR A 107 6.49 -20.77 -2.32
CA TYR A 107 5.37 -19.91 -1.92
C TYR A 107 4.06 -20.69 -1.80
N LYS A 108 3.85 -21.69 -2.66
CA LYS A 108 2.63 -22.50 -2.60
C LYS A 108 2.50 -23.23 -1.26
N LYS A 109 3.56 -23.92 -0.83
CA LYS A 109 3.54 -24.64 0.45
C LYS A 109 3.54 -23.66 1.63
N ALA A 110 4.20 -22.51 1.50
CA ALA A 110 4.13 -21.45 2.50
C ALA A 110 2.69 -20.94 2.70
N ASP A 111 1.95 -20.73 1.61
CA ASP A 111 0.56 -20.30 1.63
C ASP A 111 -0.37 -21.35 2.28
N GLU A 112 -0.10 -22.64 2.04
CA GLU A 112 -0.78 -23.75 2.73
C GLU A 112 -0.53 -23.69 4.25
N MET A 113 0.71 -23.44 4.68
CA MET A 113 1.04 -23.31 6.10
C MET A 113 0.41 -22.05 6.74
N MET A 114 0.35 -20.93 6.01
CA MET A 114 -0.35 -19.73 6.46
C MET A 114 -1.85 -19.93 6.62
N ALA A 115 -2.49 -20.71 5.75
CA ALA A 115 -3.89 -21.05 5.89
C ALA A 115 -4.16 -21.84 7.18
N ILE A 116 -3.28 -22.78 7.52
CA ILE A 116 -3.37 -23.54 8.78
C ILE A 116 -3.09 -22.62 9.98
N PHE A 117 -2.05 -21.79 9.91
CA PHE A 117 -1.76 -20.78 10.93
C PHE A 117 -2.99 -19.92 11.21
N ASN A 118 -3.61 -19.34 10.18
CA ASN A 118 -4.81 -18.52 10.28
C ASN A 118 -5.99 -19.26 10.95
N SER A 119 -6.15 -20.56 10.67
CA SER A 119 -7.20 -21.36 11.31
C SER A 119 -6.98 -21.59 12.81
N LYS A 120 -5.73 -21.48 13.29
CA LYS A 120 -5.31 -21.77 14.67
C LYS A 120 -4.99 -20.50 15.49
N SER A 121 -4.60 -19.40 14.85
CA SER A 121 -4.06 -18.20 15.50
C SER A 121 -5.14 -17.21 15.97
N GLY A 122 -6.40 -17.39 15.54
CA GLY A 122 -7.53 -16.59 15.98
C GLY A 122 -7.49 -15.17 15.42
N ASN A 123 -7.06 -14.20 16.23
CA ASN A 123 -7.10 -12.77 15.91
C ASN A 123 -5.75 -12.15 15.51
N ASP A 124 -4.72 -12.98 15.32
CA ASP A 124 -3.36 -12.59 14.97
C ASP A 124 -3.32 -11.72 13.70
N LEU A 125 -2.67 -10.56 13.79
CA LEU A 125 -2.61 -9.58 12.71
C LEU A 125 -1.83 -10.11 11.51
N ARG A 126 -0.77 -10.90 11.70
CA ARG A 126 0.02 -11.48 10.60
C ARG A 126 -0.85 -12.33 9.69
N ALA A 127 -1.78 -13.10 10.27
CA ALA A 127 -2.76 -13.89 9.52
C ALA A 127 -3.76 -13.01 8.75
N LYS A 128 -4.25 -11.93 9.39
CA LYS A 128 -5.18 -10.96 8.76
C LYS A 128 -4.54 -10.22 7.60
N LEU A 129 -3.34 -9.69 7.77
CA LEU A 129 -2.57 -9.00 6.74
C LEU A 129 -2.32 -9.92 5.55
N TYR A 130 -1.90 -11.16 5.80
CA TYR A 130 -1.70 -12.14 4.75
C TYR A 130 -2.98 -12.50 3.98
N ASN A 131 -4.14 -12.61 4.67
CA ASN A 131 -5.43 -12.82 4.01
C ASN A 131 -5.90 -11.62 3.19
N GLN A 132 -5.65 -10.40 3.65
CA GLN A 132 -6.00 -9.17 2.96
C GLN A 132 -5.10 -8.92 1.74
N ASN A 133 -3.83 -9.32 1.82
CA ASN A 133 -2.80 -9.08 0.82
C ASN A 133 -2.34 -10.39 0.15
N ARG A 134 -3.27 -11.18 -0.38
CA ARG A 134 -2.94 -12.43 -1.09
C ARG A 134 -2.02 -12.26 -2.30
N ASP A 135 -2.02 -11.06 -2.90
CA ASP A 135 -1.17 -10.72 -4.05
C ASP A 135 0.06 -9.88 -3.67
N TYR A 136 0.56 -10.05 -2.44
CA TYR A 136 1.73 -9.31 -1.93
C TYR A 136 2.96 -9.44 -2.84
N LEU A 137 3.15 -10.59 -3.52
CA LEU A 137 4.23 -10.77 -4.47
C LEU A 137 4.14 -9.83 -5.68
N ALA A 138 2.93 -9.52 -6.17
CA ALA A 138 2.75 -8.54 -7.23
C ALA A 138 3.05 -7.11 -6.75
N GLU A 139 2.70 -6.79 -5.50
CA GLU A 139 3.04 -5.51 -4.89
C GLU A 139 4.56 -5.35 -4.73
N ILE A 140 5.23 -6.38 -4.20
CA ILE A 140 6.69 -6.42 -4.10
C ILE A 140 7.32 -6.25 -5.48
N LYS A 141 6.84 -6.98 -6.48
CA LYS A 141 7.30 -6.87 -7.87
C LYS A 141 7.10 -5.46 -8.44
N LYS A 142 5.98 -4.79 -8.15
CA LYS A 142 5.73 -3.40 -8.54
C LYS A 142 6.74 -2.44 -7.91
N ASN A 143 7.10 -2.69 -6.66
CA ASN A 143 8.11 -1.91 -5.95
C ASN A 143 9.55 -2.30 -6.27
N SER A 144 9.77 -3.40 -6.99
CA SER A 144 11.12 -3.86 -7.32
C SER A 144 11.82 -3.00 -8.39
N GLY A 145 13.12 -3.21 -8.57
CA GLY A 145 13.96 -2.53 -9.57
C GLY A 145 14.32 -1.09 -9.23
N ARG A 146 14.27 -0.73 -7.93
CA ARG A 146 14.57 0.63 -7.43
C ARG A 146 16.01 0.81 -6.96
N TYR A 147 16.76 -0.27 -6.82
CA TYR A 147 18.09 -0.26 -6.23
C TYR A 147 19.09 -0.92 -7.18
N LYS A 148 20.29 -0.36 -7.24
CA LYS A 148 21.48 -1.06 -7.73
C LYS A 148 22.33 -1.40 -6.53
N LEU A 149 22.39 -2.68 -6.19
CA LEU A 149 23.03 -3.17 -4.97
C LEU A 149 24.35 -3.87 -5.27
N GLU A 150 25.34 -3.67 -4.41
CA GLU A 150 26.65 -4.31 -4.49
C GLU A 150 27.23 -4.55 -3.09
N ASN A 151 28.15 -5.50 -2.97
CA ASN A 151 28.88 -5.72 -1.71
C ASN A 151 29.61 -4.42 -1.31
N ALA A 152 29.55 -4.06 -0.02
CA ALA A 152 30.13 -2.81 0.47
C ALA A 152 31.68 -2.78 0.44
N GLY A 153 32.33 -3.94 0.31
CA GLY A 153 33.79 -4.08 0.25
C GLY A 153 34.48 -4.04 1.63
N ILE A 154 33.70 -4.06 2.71
CA ILE A 154 34.18 -3.98 4.09
C ILE A 154 33.90 -5.24 4.91
N ASN A 155 33.21 -6.23 4.32
CA ASN A 155 32.76 -7.41 5.01
C ASN A 155 33.94 -8.32 5.44
N SER A 156 33.63 -9.22 6.35
CA SER A 156 34.54 -10.24 6.85
C SER A 156 33.86 -11.60 6.72
N LYS A 157 34.57 -12.67 7.09
CA LYS A 157 34.03 -14.03 7.12
C LYS A 157 33.03 -14.30 8.27
N TYR A 158 32.62 -13.28 9.00
CA TYR A 158 31.72 -13.33 10.17
C TYR A 158 30.55 -12.36 9.93
N SER A 159 29.60 -12.23 10.85
CA SER A 159 28.55 -11.22 10.73
C SER A 159 29.11 -9.79 10.77
N ASP A 160 28.78 -9.02 9.73
CA ASP A 160 29.00 -7.60 9.55
C ASP A 160 27.67 -6.93 9.18
N TYR A 161 27.20 -6.00 10.00
CA TYR A 161 25.83 -5.46 9.85
C TYR A 161 25.64 -4.12 10.57
N GLY A 162 24.44 -3.55 10.49
CA GLY A 162 24.05 -2.36 11.24
C GLY A 162 24.82 -1.10 10.87
N PRO A 163 25.00 -0.76 9.57
CA PRO A 163 25.72 0.43 9.17
C PRO A 163 24.98 1.71 9.62
N THR A 164 25.74 2.79 9.83
CA THR A 164 25.24 4.14 10.04
C THR A 164 26.22 5.17 9.49
N PHE A 165 25.73 6.34 9.12
CA PHE A 165 26.57 7.46 8.69
C PHE A 165 27.14 8.23 9.89
N MET A 166 28.41 8.63 9.81
CA MET A 166 29.06 9.56 10.73
C MET A 166 30.00 10.49 9.96
N GLY A 167 29.45 11.57 9.40
CA GLY A 167 30.20 12.44 8.48
C GLY A 167 30.67 11.66 7.26
N GLU A 168 31.97 11.73 6.95
CA GLU A 168 32.62 10.98 5.86
C GLU A 168 33.03 9.56 6.27
N LYS A 169 32.31 8.94 7.20
CA LYS A 169 32.54 7.56 7.64
C LYS A 169 31.25 6.78 7.68
N VAL A 170 31.37 5.48 7.47
CA VAL A 170 30.36 4.50 7.86
C VAL A 170 30.86 3.79 9.12
N VAL A 171 30.02 3.76 10.16
CA VAL A 171 30.26 2.99 11.38
C VAL A 171 29.30 1.79 11.37
N PHE A 172 29.77 0.62 11.77
CA PHE A 172 29.01 -0.62 11.68
C PHE A 172 29.44 -1.62 12.76
N CYS A 173 28.71 -2.73 12.86
CA CYS A 173 28.91 -3.78 13.83
C CYS A 173 29.56 -4.98 13.17
N SER A 174 30.53 -5.60 13.85
CA SER A 174 31.21 -6.77 13.30
C SER A 174 31.62 -7.76 14.37
N ALA A 175 31.42 -9.04 14.08
CA ALA A 175 31.96 -10.17 14.83
C ALA A 175 33.41 -10.53 14.43
N ARG A 176 34.10 -9.67 13.66
CA ARG A 176 35.52 -9.88 13.34
C ARG A 176 36.40 -9.86 14.58
N ASP A 177 37.30 -10.84 14.66
CA ASP A 177 38.29 -10.98 15.72
C ASP A 177 39.53 -10.12 15.43
N THR A 178 39.65 -8.99 16.12
CA THR A 178 40.83 -8.12 16.07
C THR A 178 41.89 -8.43 17.13
N GLY A 179 41.90 -9.63 17.71
CA GLY A 179 43.09 -10.15 18.41
C GLY A 179 43.20 -9.81 19.90
N ASN A 180 42.10 -9.82 20.65
CA ASN A 180 42.18 -9.75 22.11
C ASN A 180 42.78 -11.04 22.71
N PHE A 181 43.54 -10.91 23.81
CA PHE A 181 44.15 -12.03 24.55
C PHE A 181 43.16 -13.11 25.03
N SER A 182 41.85 -12.80 25.11
CA SER A 182 40.79 -13.78 25.38
C SER A 182 39.74 -13.79 24.27
N LYS A 183 39.64 -14.90 23.54
CA LYS A 183 38.60 -15.12 22.53
C LYS A 183 37.31 -15.57 23.23
N ARG A 184 36.21 -14.82 23.06
CA ARG A 184 34.90 -15.15 23.60
C ARG A 184 33.95 -15.42 22.45
N ILE A 185 33.42 -16.64 22.42
CA ILE A 185 32.46 -17.09 21.42
C ILE A 185 31.06 -17.00 22.01
N HIS A 186 30.16 -16.35 21.29
CA HIS A 186 28.75 -16.25 21.63
C HIS A 186 28.07 -17.58 21.30
N THR A 187 27.37 -18.16 22.27
CA THR A 187 26.80 -19.52 22.13
C THR A 187 25.60 -19.60 21.20
N TRP A 188 24.92 -18.47 20.95
CA TRP A 188 23.79 -18.42 20.02
C TRP A 188 24.25 -18.60 18.57
N THR A 189 25.24 -17.81 18.16
CA THR A 189 25.69 -17.70 16.75
C THR A 189 26.94 -18.52 16.46
N GLY A 190 27.73 -18.86 17.49
CA GLY A 190 29.03 -19.51 17.31
C GLY A 190 30.14 -18.58 16.85
N GLU A 191 29.88 -17.26 16.80
CA GLU A 191 30.82 -16.22 16.40
C GLU A 191 31.33 -15.41 17.60
N TYR A 192 32.19 -14.41 17.36
CA TYR A 192 32.64 -13.52 18.42
C TYR A 192 31.57 -12.51 18.81
N PHE A 193 31.69 -11.97 20.01
CA PHE A 193 30.91 -10.80 20.40
C PHE A 193 31.24 -9.61 19.51
N THR A 194 30.19 -8.95 19.01
CA THR A 194 30.31 -7.85 18.06
C THR A 194 30.91 -6.61 18.72
N ASN A 195 31.73 -5.89 17.97
CA ASN A 195 32.27 -4.58 18.32
C ASN A 195 31.90 -3.58 17.22
N LEU A 196 32.07 -2.29 17.50
CA LEU A 196 31.93 -1.23 16.50
C LEU A 196 33.22 -1.06 15.69
N TYR A 197 33.05 -0.90 14.38
CA TYR A 197 34.09 -0.66 13.38
C TYR A 197 33.69 0.50 12.48
N SER A 198 34.66 1.10 11.79
CA SER A 198 34.41 2.18 10.84
C SER A 198 35.28 2.07 9.61
N ALA A 199 34.78 2.56 8.49
CA ALA A 199 35.55 2.80 7.27
C ALA A 199 35.27 4.23 6.75
N ASN A 200 36.25 4.85 6.12
CA ASN A 200 36.07 6.13 5.44
C ASN A 200 35.17 5.94 4.22
N LEU A 201 34.24 6.88 4.00
CA LEU A 201 33.29 6.89 2.89
C LEU A 201 33.69 7.96 1.88
N ALA A 202 34.07 7.54 0.67
CA ALA A 202 34.36 8.45 -0.43
C ALA A 202 33.08 8.94 -1.13
N GLU A 203 33.18 10.02 -1.90
CA GLU A 203 32.05 10.63 -2.62
C GLU A 203 31.37 9.69 -3.62
N ASP A 204 32.11 8.76 -4.22
CA ASP A 204 31.58 7.77 -5.15
C ASP A 204 30.82 6.62 -4.44
N GLY A 205 30.88 6.58 -3.10
CA GLY A 205 30.29 5.53 -2.26
C GLY A 205 31.23 4.36 -1.96
N SER A 206 32.50 4.43 -2.36
CA SER A 206 33.50 3.44 -1.97
C SER A 206 33.91 3.60 -0.50
N LEU A 207 34.22 2.46 0.13
CA LEU A 207 34.66 2.41 1.52
C LEU A 207 36.16 2.08 1.60
N GLY A 208 36.86 2.78 2.49
CA GLY A 208 38.27 2.58 2.76
C GLY A 208 38.57 1.41 3.71
N GLU A 209 39.78 1.42 4.28
CA GLU A 209 40.21 0.42 5.26
C GLU A 209 39.32 0.43 6.52
N VAL A 210 39.05 -0.78 7.03
CA VAL A 210 38.25 -0.94 8.25
C VAL A 210 39.12 -0.85 9.49
N GLU A 211 38.72 0.03 10.41
CA GLU A 211 39.36 0.22 11.70
C GLU A 211 38.37 -0.02 12.85
N LYS A 212 38.89 -0.40 14.03
CA LYS A 212 38.06 -0.54 15.22
C LYS A 212 37.59 0.83 15.70
N PHE A 213 36.28 0.99 15.85
CA PHE A 213 35.67 2.27 16.21
C PHE A 213 35.50 2.41 17.71
N GLY A 214 35.87 3.57 18.24
CA GLY A 214 35.53 4.01 19.59
C GLY A 214 35.88 2.99 20.68
N ASN A 215 37.15 2.64 20.85
CA ASN A 215 37.60 1.58 21.78
C ASN A 215 36.93 1.53 23.18
N LYS A 216 36.55 2.68 23.77
CA LYS A 216 35.83 2.74 25.05
C LYS A 216 34.33 2.39 24.96
N LEU A 217 33.73 2.53 23.79
CA LEU A 217 32.37 2.08 23.49
C LEU A 217 32.27 0.57 23.40
N ASN A 218 33.38 -0.14 23.18
CA ASN A 218 33.35 -1.59 23.10
C ASN A 218 33.49 -2.24 24.48
N SER A 219 32.80 -3.35 24.69
CA SER A 219 32.84 -4.14 25.91
C SER A 219 33.26 -5.59 25.61
N LYS A 220 33.04 -6.48 26.58
CA LYS A 220 33.31 -7.92 26.43
C LYS A 220 32.08 -8.70 25.94
N TYR A 221 31.01 -7.98 25.60
CA TYR A 221 29.73 -8.46 25.08
C TYR A 221 29.36 -7.66 23.83
N HIS A 222 28.17 -7.87 23.25
CA HIS A 222 27.78 -7.22 22.00
C HIS A 222 27.63 -5.71 22.16
N GLU A 223 28.24 -4.98 21.23
CA GLU A 223 27.82 -3.66 20.79
C GLU A 223 27.16 -3.75 19.42
N ASP A 224 26.08 -2.99 19.25
CA ASP A 224 25.21 -3.07 18.08
C ASP A 224 24.59 -1.70 17.73
N THR A 225 24.35 -1.45 16.44
CA THR A 225 23.55 -0.39 15.83
C THR A 225 23.77 0.98 16.48
N PRO A 226 24.88 1.66 16.17
CA PRO A 226 25.09 3.03 16.58
C PRO A 226 24.26 4.01 15.74
N VAL A 227 23.89 5.13 16.34
CA VAL A 227 23.37 6.32 15.65
C VAL A 227 23.97 7.56 16.28
N PHE A 228 24.29 8.56 15.47
CA PHE A 228 24.98 9.77 15.89
C PHE A 228 24.08 10.99 15.82
N SER A 229 24.24 11.93 16.75
CA SER A 229 23.66 13.26 16.61
C SER A 229 24.23 13.95 15.37
N LYS A 230 23.48 14.89 14.79
CA LYS A 230 23.87 15.61 13.56
C LYS A 230 25.24 16.29 13.66
N ASP A 231 25.62 16.75 14.84
CA ASP A 231 26.92 17.37 15.12
C ASP A 231 28.05 16.35 15.40
N GLY A 232 27.74 15.04 15.39
CA GLY A 232 28.67 13.95 15.66
C GLY A 232 29.14 13.85 17.11
N LYS A 233 28.60 14.65 18.04
CA LYS A 233 29.12 14.73 19.42
C LYS A 233 28.49 13.73 20.38
N THR A 234 27.33 13.20 20.04
CA THR A 234 26.60 12.20 20.83
C THR A 234 26.41 10.95 19.99
N VAL A 235 26.58 9.79 20.62
CA VAL A 235 26.24 8.49 20.03
C VAL A 235 25.23 7.77 20.93
N TYR A 236 24.24 7.16 20.31
CA TYR A 236 23.36 6.18 20.93
C TYR A 236 23.64 4.83 20.29
N PHE A 237 23.72 3.77 21.08
CA PHE A 237 24.03 2.44 20.57
C PHE A 237 23.41 1.35 21.43
N THR A 238 23.14 0.21 20.83
CA THR A 238 22.66 -0.97 21.53
C THR A 238 23.84 -1.70 22.15
N ARG A 239 23.66 -2.20 23.37
CA ARG A 239 24.65 -3.04 24.04
C ARG A 239 23.94 -4.07 24.90
N ASN A 240 24.53 -5.25 25.07
CA ASN A 240 24.17 -6.11 26.20
C ASN A 240 24.27 -5.33 27.53
N ASN A 241 23.33 -5.56 28.45
CA ASN A 241 23.23 -4.89 29.75
C ASN A 241 24.49 -5.08 30.63
N TYR A 242 25.48 -4.21 30.38
CA TYR A 242 26.82 -4.26 30.94
C TYR A 242 27.47 -2.88 30.91
N LEU A 243 27.90 -2.42 32.09
CA LEU A 243 28.80 -1.28 32.24
C LEU A 243 30.00 -1.71 33.10
N ASP A 244 29.81 -1.79 34.42
CA ASP A 244 30.78 -2.39 35.35
C ASP A 244 30.35 -3.80 35.79
N LYS A 245 29.04 -3.95 36.02
CA LYS A 245 28.40 -5.22 36.38
C LYS A 245 27.47 -5.66 35.25
N ARG A 246 27.38 -6.97 35.07
CA ARG A 246 26.41 -7.59 34.15
C ARG A 246 25.03 -7.64 34.80
N GLY A 247 24.03 -7.10 34.12
CA GLY A 247 22.62 -7.22 34.48
C GLY A 247 21.96 -8.42 33.82
N TYR A 248 20.86 -8.89 34.40
CA TYR A 248 20.10 -10.03 33.91
C TYR A 248 18.61 -9.89 34.23
N ASP A 249 17.78 -10.52 33.41
CA ASP A 249 16.37 -10.71 33.70
C ASP A 249 16.14 -11.83 34.73
N ALA A 250 14.86 -12.13 35.01
CA ALA A 250 14.48 -13.22 35.91
C ALA A 250 14.95 -14.61 35.44
N SER A 251 15.15 -14.79 34.12
CA SER A 251 15.63 -16.03 33.49
C SER A 251 17.16 -16.12 33.41
N LYS A 252 17.89 -15.15 33.95
CA LYS A 252 19.36 -15.03 33.91
C LYS A 252 19.92 -14.82 32.50
N VAL A 253 19.13 -14.24 31.61
CA VAL A 253 19.52 -13.77 30.28
C VAL A 253 19.98 -12.32 30.37
N THR A 254 21.03 -11.96 29.61
CA THR A 254 21.49 -10.57 29.54
C THR A 254 20.85 -9.88 28.35
N LEU A 255 19.82 -9.11 28.66
CA LEU A 255 19.05 -8.35 27.68
C LEU A 255 19.86 -7.19 27.09
N LEU A 256 19.35 -6.67 25.96
CA LEU A 256 19.89 -5.49 25.28
C LEU A 256 19.34 -4.20 25.91
N LYS A 257 20.17 -3.17 25.91
CA LYS A 257 19.83 -1.81 26.33
C LYS A 257 20.42 -0.79 25.37
N ILE A 258 19.77 0.36 25.25
CA ILE A 258 20.33 1.51 24.53
C ILE A 258 21.19 2.34 25.48
N TYR A 259 22.44 2.59 25.11
CA TYR A 259 23.38 3.45 25.82
C TYR A 259 23.59 4.76 25.06
N LYS A 260 23.96 5.81 25.80
CA LYS A 260 24.42 7.11 25.29
C LYS A 260 25.88 7.29 25.66
N ALA A 261 26.65 7.93 24.78
CA ALA A 261 27.98 8.45 25.08
C ALA A 261 28.22 9.78 24.37
N THR A 262 29.18 10.56 24.87
CA THR A 262 29.57 11.86 24.31
C THR A 262 31.05 11.86 23.93
N VAL A 263 31.44 12.58 22.89
CA VAL A 263 32.86 12.74 22.52
C VAL A 263 33.49 13.90 23.30
N ASP A 264 34.69 13.70 23.84
CA ASP A 264 35.47 14.77 24.46
C ASP A 264 36.29 15.57 23.42
N GLU A 265 36.94 16.65 23.85
CA GLU A 265 37.79 17.50 22.99
C GLU A 265 38.97 16.76 22.35
N LYS A 266 39.33 15.57 22.85
CA LYS A 266 40.40 14.72 22.32
C LYS A 266 39.86 13.65 21.37
N GLY A 267 38.59 13.72 20.99
CA GLY A 267 37.95 12.75 20.11
C GLY A 267 37.63 11.41 20.77
N LYS A 268 37.66 11.31 22.11
CA LYS A 268 37.40 10.06 22.84
C LYS A 268 35.96 10.02 23.33
N TRP A 269 35.30 8.89 23.10
CA TRP A 269 33.98 8.62 23.68
C TRP A 269 34.07 8.42 25.20
N VAL A 270 33.26 9.17 25.93
CA VAL A 270 33.16 9.23 27.40
C VAL A 270 31.69 9.28 27.84
N ASN A 271 31.43 9.29 29.15
CA ASN A 271 30.09 9.41 29.75
C ASN A 271 29.10 8.34 29.25
N ILE A 272 29.54 7.08 29.22
CA ILE A 272 28.72 5.96 28.75
C ILE A 272 27.66 5.64 29.80
N THR A 273 26.38 5.87 29.50
CA THR A 273 25.27 5.65 30.42
C THR A 273 24.08 4.99 29.72
N PRO A 274 23.32 4.10 30.38
CA PRO A 274 22.08 3.57 29.82
C PRO A 274 21.01 4.66 29.77
N LEU A 275 20.13 4.61 28.76
CA LEU A 275 18.97 5.49 28.68
C LEU A 275 17.94 5.21 29.79
N PRO A 276 17.16 6.23 30.22
CA PRO A 276 16.31 6.14 31.41
C PRO A 276 15.09 5.22 31.26
N PHE A 277 14.66 4.95 30.02
CA PHE A 277 13.53 4.06 29.72
C PHE A 277 13.96 2.60 29.48
N ASN A 278 15.22 2.26 29.75
CA ASN A 278 15.66 0.87 29.71
C ASN A 278 15.20 0.11 30.96
N SER A 279 15.17 -1.23 30.86
CA SER A 279 14.88 -2.12 31.99
C SER A 279 15.76 -3.36 31.98
N ASP A 280 15.80 -4.06 33.11
CA ASP A 280 16.38 -5.40 33.21
C ASP A 280 15.38 -6.50 32.79
N SER A 281 14.10 -6.15 32.62
CA SER A 281 13.01 -7.09 32.32
C SER A 281 12.55 -7.10 30.86
N TYR A 282 13.03 -6.17 30.05
CA TYR A 282 12.73 -6.06 28.62
C TYR A 282 13.93 -5.46 27.88
N GLN A 283 13.96 -5.63 26.57
CA GLN A 283 14.99 -5.21 25.65
C GLN A 283 14.65 -3.85 25.04
N THR A 284 15.68 -3.03 24.84
CA THR A 284 15.62 -1.85 23.99
C THR A 284 16.82 -1.89 23.04
N ALA A 285 16.57 -1.75 21.75
CA ALA A 285 17.58 -1.95 20.72
C ALA A 285 17.33 -1.07 19.50
N HIS A 286 18.36 -1.00 18.66
CA HIS A 286 18.35 -0.41 17.32
C HIS A 286 17.83 1.03 17.30
N PRO A 287 18.50 1.97 18.02
CA PRO A 287 18.10 3.36 18.02
C PRO A 287 18.28 4.01 16.64
N ALA A 288 17.32 4.84 16.26
CA ALA A 288 17.40 5.76 15.14
C ALA A 288 16.92 7.15 15.56
N LEU A 289 17.41 8.20 14.92
CA LEU A 289 17.03 9.57 15.21
C LEU A 289 16.24 10.16 14.05
N SER A 290 15.25 10.99 14.35
CA SER A 290 14.62 11.86 13.36
C SER A 290 15.64 12.86 12.80
N PRO A 291 15.43 13.40 11.58
CA PRO A 291 16.37 14.33 10.95
C PRO A 291 16.67 15.60 11.76
N ASP A 292 15.72 16.03 12.59
CA ASP A 292 15.86 17.17 13.50
C ASP A 292 16.50 16.80 14.86
N GLY A 293 16.74 15.52 15.13
CA GLY A 293 17.31 15.00 16.37
C GLY A 293 16.37 15.04 17.58
N LYS A 294 15.08 15.38 17.40
CA LYS A 294 14.12 15.56 18.49
C LYS A 294 13.29 14.32 18.82
N THR A 295 13.37 13.28 18.00
CA THR A 295 12.69 12.01 18.23
C THR A 295 13.66 10.87 18.05
N MET A 296 13.65 9.91 18.98
CA MET A 296 14.31 8.62 18.82
C MET A 296 13.28 7.54 18.53
N TYR A 297 13.53 6.74 17.51
CA TYR A 297 12.82 5.50 17.21
C TYR A 297 13.67 4.32 17.64
N PHE A 298 13.06 3.26 18.17
CA PHE A 298 13.80 2.08 18.62
C PHE A 298 12.91 0.85 18.71
N ALA A 299 13.49 -0.34 18.69
CA ALA A 299 12.80 -1.61 18.86
C ALA A 299 12.76 -2.04 20.34
N SER A 300 11.64 -2.61 20.78
CA SER A 300 11.50 -3.10 22.17
C SER A 300 10.43 -4.18 22.29
N ASP A 301 10.60 -5.07 23.27
CA ASP A 301 9.60 -6.05 23.73
C ASP A 301 8.97 -5.63 25.08
N MET A 302 8.98 -4.32 25.39
CA MET A 302 8.46 -3.78 26.64
C MET A 302 6.96 -4.06 26.83
N PRO A 303 6.43 -4.06 28.08
CA PRO A 303 5.01 -4.26 28.32
C PRO A 303 4.13 -3.34 27.47
N GLY A 304 3.17 -3.94 26.76
CA GLY A 304 2.31 -3.25 25.80
C GLY A 304 2.73 -3.39 24.33
N SER A 305 3.83 -4.10 24.02
CA SER A 305 4.13 -4.55 22.67
C SER A 305 3.12 -5.59 22.17
N PHE A 306 2.89 -5.63 20.86
CA PHE A 306 2.06 -6.63 20.20
C PHE A 306 2.81 -7.93 19.96
N GLY A 307 4.09 -7.84 19.61
CA GLY A 307 4.87 -8.98 19.13
C GLY A 307 6.15 -9.29 19.89
N LYS A 308 7.08 -9.90 19.17
CA LYS A 308 8.43 -10.25 19.66
C LYS A 308 9.31 -9.02 19.80
N SER A 309 9.08 -8.00 18.99
CA SER A 309 9.59 -6.65 19.18
C SER A 309 8.77 -5.68 18.36
N ASP A 310 8.50 -4.52 18.92
CA ASP A 310 7.75 -3.44 18.30
C ASP A 310 8.63 -2.20 18.15
N ILE A 311 8.34 -1.36 17.15
CA ILE A 311 8.90 -0.02 17.04
C ILE A 311 8.16 0.93 17.98
N TYR A 312 8.95 1.62 18.80
CA TYR A 312 8.55 2.71 19.67
C TYR A 312 9.20 4.02 19.22
N LYS A 313 8.60 5.15 19.60
CA LYS A 313 9.23 6.47 19.54
C LYS A 313 9.29 7.14 20.90
N VAL A 314 10.26 8.01 21.11
CA VAL A 314 10.38 8.83 22.32
C VAL A 314 10.89 10.23 21.95
N ALA A 315 10.31 11.26 22.56
CA ALA A 315 10.77 12.64 22.38
C ALA A 315 12.10 12.88 23.10
N ILE A 316 12.97 13.67 22.48
CA ILE A 316 14.22 14.18 23.05
C ILE A 316 14.06 15.68 23.23
N SER A 317 14.14 16.14 24.47
CA SER A 317 14.09 17.55 24.84
C SER A 317 15.43 18.24 24.55
N ASP A 318 15.43 19.58 24.46
CA ASP A 318 16.64 20.38 24.21
C ASP A 318 17.72 20.21 25.30
N ASP A 319 17.33 19.85 26.53
CA ASP A 319 18.26 19.53 27.63
C ASP A 319 18.82 18.10 27.55
N GLY A 320 18.42 17.33 26.54
CA GLY A 320 18.80 15.94 26.33
C GLY A 320 18.05 14.92 27.18
N SER A 321 17.00 15.35 27.90
CA SER A 321 16.07 14.44 28.59
C SER A 321 15.14 13.73 27.61
N PHE A 322 14.58 12.59 28.04
CA PHE A 322 13.69 11.76 27.24
C PHE A 322 12.27 11.81 27.79
N GLY A 323 11.29 11.87 26.89
CA GLY A 323 9.88 11.66 27.23
C GLY A 323 9.55 10.19 27.53
N ASN A 324 8.26 9.87 27.52
CA ASN A 324 7.79 8.48 27.64
C ASN A 324 7.79 7.79 26.25
N PRO A 325 8.23 6.52 26.16
CA PRO A 325 8.07 5.73 24.94
C PRO A 325 6.62 5.57 24.51
N VAL A 326 6.37 5.66 23.21
CA VAL A 326 5.06 5.48 22.58
C VAL A 326 5.18 4.43 21.47
N ASN A 327 4.36 3.38 21.55
CA ASN A 327 4.28 2.33 20.52
C ASN A 327 3.70 2.93 19.22
N LEU A 328 4.24 2.58 18.05
CA LEU A 328 3.77 3.12 16.75
C LEU A 328 2.44 2.54 16.24
N GLY A 329 1.81 1.66 17.00
CA GLY A 329 0.51 1.08 16.68
C GLY A 329 0.58 -0.08 15.69
N ASN A 330 -0.57 -0.71 15.48
CA ASN A 330 -0.67 -1.99 14.78
C ASN A 330 -0.59 -1.89 13.24
N THR A 331 -0.43 -0.70 12.67
CA THR A 331 -0.08 -0.55 11.25
C THR A 331 1.40 -0.85 11.02
N ILE A 332 2.26 -0.43 11.97
CA ILE A 332 3.70 -0.70 11.92
C ILE A 332 3.98 -2.04 12.59
N ASN A 333 3.47 -2.22 13.81
CA ASN A 333 3.81 -3.34 14.68
C ASN A 333 2.81 -4.50 14.54
N THR A 334 3.33 -5.72 14.59
CA THR A 334 2.58 -6.97 14.47
C THR A 334 2.95 -7.91 15.61
N GLU A 335 2.44 -9.15 15.62
CA GLU A 335 2.92 -10.18 16.55
C GLU A 335 4.35 -10.68 16.23
N GLY A 336 4.95 -10.23 15.12
CA GLY A 336 6.30 -10.55 14.66
C GLY A 336 7.40 -9.71 15.32
N ARG A 337 8.54 -9.58 14.63
CA ARG A 337 9.67 -8.73 14.98
C ARG A 337 9.69 -7.54 14.04
N GLU A 338 9.29 -6.37 14.53
CA GLU A 338 9.65 -5.10 13.90
C GLU A 338 10.91 -4.53 14.55
N THR A 339 11.90 -4.20 13.72
CA THR A 339 13.25 -3.91 14.18
C THR A 339 14.01 -3.00 13.20
N TYR A 340 15.21 -2.56 13.58
CA TYR A 340 16.10 -1.70 12.78
C TYR A 340 15.39 -0.49 12.12
N PRO A 341 14.71 0.37 12.91
CA PRO A 341 14.11 1.57 12.36
C PRO A 341 15.19 2.50 11.80
N PHE A 342 14.83 3.29 10.80
CA PHE A 342 15.62 4.36 10.23
C PHE A 342 14.70 5.47 9.74
N VAL A 343 15.06 6.74 9.95
CA VAL A 343 14.30 7.87 9.41
C VAL A 343 15.17 8.66 8.45
N ASN A 344 14.76 8.77 7.20
CA ASN A 344 15.54 9.45 6.17
C ASN A 344 15.35 10.98 6.21
N GLY A 345 16.11 11.71 5.39
CA GLY A 345 16.04 13.18 5.32
C GLY A 345 14.69 13.74 4.83
N LYS A 346 13.80 12.90 4.29
CA LYS A 346 12.44 13.25 3.86
C LYS A 346 11.36 12.93 4.91
N ASN A 347 11.76 12.55 6.13
CA ASN A 347 10.85 12.17 7.21
C ASN A 347 10.02 10.92 6.89
N GLU A 348 10.64 9.95 6.23
CA GLU A 348 10.07 8.62 5.97
C GLU A 348 10.72 7.60 6.90
N LEU A 349 9.90 6.75 7.51
CA LEU A 349 10.33 5.66 8.38
C LEU A 349 10.57 4.41 7.54
N TYR A 350 11.74 3.83 7.67
CA TYR A 350 12.08 2.49 7.17
C TYR A 350 12.32 1.57 8.38
N PHE A 351 11.95 0.31 8.27
CA PHE A 351 12.16 -0.69 9.31
C PHE A 351 12.20 -2.09 8.69
N ALA A 352 12.79 -3.06 9.39
CA ALA A 352 12.74 -4.45 9.00
C ALA A 352 11.65 -5.19 9.78
N SER A 353 10.93 -6.10 9.12
CA SER A 353 9.87 -6.89 9.74
C SER A 353 9.82 -8.31 9.19
N ASP A 354 9.57 -9.27 10.09
CA ASP A 354 9.15 -10.63 9.73
C ASP A 354 7.66 -10.86 10.02
N GLY A 355 6.88 -9.81 10.30
CA GLY A 355 5.45 -9.89 10.59
C GLY A 355 4.56 -9.56 9.38
N HIS A 356 5.05 -8.68 8.51
CA HIS A 356 4.35 -8.26 7.31
C HIS A 356 4.51 -9.26 6.15
N PRO A 357 3.56 -9.33 5.20
CA PRO A 357 3.71 -10.12 3.98
C PRO A 357 4.99 -9.72 3.21
N GLY A 358 5.78 -10.73 2.85
CA GLY A 358 7.19 -10.57 2.50
C GLY A 358 7.77 -11.82 1.83
N LEU A 359 9.03 -11.76 1.41
CA LEU A 359 9.74 -12.76 0.62
C LEU A 359 10.33 -13.91 1.43
N GLY A 360 10.42 -13.80 2.76
CA GLY A 360 11.05 -14.84 3.56
C GLY A 360 11.21 -14.46 5.03
N GLY A 361 12.45 -14.14 5.38
CA GLY A 361 12.90 -13.68 6.70
C GLY A 361 12.48 -12.24 6.98
N LEU A 362 13.40 -11.44 7.52
CA LEU A 362 13.22 -9.99 7.65
C LEU A 362 13.18 -9.34 6.27
N ASP A 363 12.15 -8.55 6.01
CA ASP A 363 12.08 -7.68 4.84
C ASP A 363 12.07 -6.21 5.30
N ILE A 364 12.66 -5.33 4.49
CA ILE A 364 12.61 -3.88 4.69
C ILE A 364 11.28 -3.34 4.18
N PHE A 365 10.63 -2.53 5.01
CA PHE A 365 9.41 -1.79 4.72
C PHE A 365 9.63 -0.29 4.91
N GLY A 366 8.86 0.53 4.19
CA GLY A 366 8.83 1.98 4.34
C GLY A 366 7.41 2.47 4.66
N ALA A 367 7.33 3.57 5.40
CA ALA A 367 6.10 4.32 5.68
C ALA A 367 6.37 5.83 5.73
N LYS A 368 5.45 6.65 5.22
CA LYS A 368 5.48 8.09 5.47
C LYS A 368 5.11 8.35 6.93
N ILE A 369 5.88 9.18 7.63
CA ILE A 369 5.53 9.61 8.98
C ILE A 369 4.42 10.67 8.87
N PRO A 370 3.20 10.38 9.35
CA PRO A 370 2.08 11.30 9.24
C PRO A 370 2.13 12.37 10.34
N GLU A 371 1.54 13.54 10.08
CA GLU A 371 1.52 14.67 11.02
C GLU A 371 0.76 14.35 12.32
N ASP A 372 -0.32 13.57 12.23
CA ASP A 372 -1.11 13.12 13.39
C ASP A 372 -0.49 11.92 14.12
N GLY A 373 0.58 11.34 13.56
CA GLY A 373 1.27 10.17 14.09
C GLY A 373 0.56 8.83 13.85
N ILE A 374 -0.54 8.78 13.10
CA ILE A 374 -1.30 7.56 12.83
C ILE A 374 -0.93 7.00 11.45
N PHE A 375 -0.09 5.97 11.43
CA PHE A 375 0.30 5.30 10.18
C PHE A 375 -0.89 4.58 9.55
N THR A 376 -1.08 4.76 8.24
CA THR A 376 -2.18 4.14 7.48
C THR A 376 -1.73 3.23 6.34
N LYS A 377 -0.48 3.39 5.87
CA LYS A 377 0.07 2.61 4.75
C LYS A 377 1.55 2.32 4.98
N ILE A 378 1.92 1.08 4.74
CA ILE A 378 3.30 0.59 4.68
C ILE A 378 3.54 0.00 3.30
N LEU A 379 4.77 0.03 2.82
CA LEU A 379 5.17 -0.54 1.54
C LEU A 379 6.40 -1.42 1.74
N ASN A 380 6.37 -2.65 1.24
CA ASN A 380 7.59 -3.44 1.07
C ASN A 380 8.46 -2.76 0.01
N VAL A 381 9.76 -2.58 0.29
CA VAL A 381 10.65 -1.80 -0.61
C VAL A 381 10.93 -2.51 -1.94
N GLY A 382 10.63 -3.80 -2.05
CA GLY A 382 10.84 -4.60 -3.25
C GLY A 382 12.27 -5.13 -3.41
N GLU A 383 12.44 -6.00 -4.40
CA GLU A 383 13.77 -6.45 -4.84
C GLU A 383 14.49 -5.30 -5.58
N GLU A 384 15.81 -5.17 -5.55
CA GLU A 384 16.82 -6.07 -4.99
C GLU A 384 17.20 -5.76 -3.53
N ALA A 385 16.61 -4.73 -2.93
CA ALA A 385 16.88 -4.40 -1.53
C ALA A 385 16.42 -5.54 -0.61
N ASN A 386 15.19 -6.02 -0.83
CA ASN A 386 14.72 -7.26 -0.23
C ASN A 386 15.08 -8.48 -1.10
N SER A 387 15.19 -9.61 -0.42
CA SER A 387 15.56 -10.92 -0.93
C SER A 387 14.76 -11.98 -0.16
N PRO A 388 14.85 -13.28 -0.53
CA PRO A 388 14.24 -14.34 0.26
C PRO A 388 14.86 -14.54 1.66
N LYS A 389 15.96 -13.86 1.99
CA LYS A 389 16.69 -14.05 3.25
C LYS A 389 16.33 -12.93 4.25
N ASP A 390 17.16 -12.69 5.27
CA ASP A 390 17.00 -11.54 6.16
C ASP A 390 17.62 -10.30 5.50
N ASP A 391 16.86 -9.22 5.42
CA ASP A 391 17.24 -7.91 4.92
C ASP A 391 16.83 -6.83 5.92
N PHE A 392 17.81 -6.07 6.42
CA PHE A 392 17.61 -5.19 7.56
C PHE A 392 18.63 -4.06 7.63
N ALA A 393 18.51 -3.20 8.66
CA ALA A 393 19.41 -2.06 8.90
C ALA A 393 19.62 -1.16 7.67
N TYR A 394 18.51 -0.84 7.00
CA TYR A 394 18.48 0.06 5.85
C TYR A 394 18.77 1.50 6.28
N ILE A 395 19.74 2.13 5.62
CA ILE A 395 20.02 3.56 5.74
C ILE A 395 20.20 4.17 4.34
N ILE A 396 19.78 5.42 4.15
CA ILE A 396 20.00 6.14 2.89
C ILE A 396 20.27 7.62 3.13
N ASN A 397 21.21 8.18 2.38
CA ASN A 397 21.35 9.61 2.22
C ASN A 397 20.39 10.08 1.10
N SER A 398 19.32 10.79 1.48
CA SER A 398 18.23 11.20 0.58
C SER A 398 18.67 12.14 -0.55
N GLU A 399 19.81 12.83 -0.41
CA GLU A 399 20.36 13.76 -1.41
C GLU A 399 21.15 13.01 -2.47
N THR A 400 22.10 12.17 -2.04
CA THR A 400 22.97 11.41 -2.95
C THR A 400 22.32 10.14 -3.49
N LYS A 401 21.20 9.71 -2.91
CA LYS A 401 20.52 8.43 -3.17
C LYS A 401 21.37 7.20 -2.86
N ARG A 402 22.50 7.37 -2.16
CA ARG A 402 23.37 6.28 -1.74
C ARG A 402 23.01 5.81 -0.35
N GLY A 403 23.06 4.51 -0.13
CA GLY A 403 22.71 3.91 1.14
C GLY A 403 23.35 2.56 1.37
N PHE A 404 23.02 1.97 2.51
CA PHE A 404 23.51 0.66 2.91
C PHE A 404 22.36 -0.15 3.52
N LEU A 405 22.46 -1.48 3.43
CA LEU A 405 21.61 -2.43 4.15
C LEU A 405 22.46 -3.61 4.60
N SER A 406 21.96 -4.39 5.55
CA SER A 406 22.56 -5.66 6.00
C SER A 406 21.72 -6.82 5.50
N SER A 407 22.36 -7.92 5.12
CA SER A 407 21.68 -9.10 4.62
C SER A 407 22.53 -10.36 4.71
N ASN A 408 21.89 -11.51 4.93
CA ASN A 408 22.50 -12.84 4.79
C ASN A 408 22.16 -13.51 3.45
N ARG A 409 21.93 -12.71 2.40
CA ARG A 409 21.73 -13.19 1.03
C ARG A 409 22.92 -13.99 0.50
N ASP A 410 22.62 -14.89 -0.43
CA ASP A 410 23.64 -15.70 -1.10
C ASP A 410 24.65 -14.82 -1.86
N GLY A 411 25.92 -15.22 -1.88
CA GLY A 411 27.01 -14.48 -2.54
C GLY A 411 27.75 -13.48 -1.65
N GLY A 412 27.39 -13.40 -0.36
CA GLY A 412 28.11 -12.69 0.68
C GLY A 412 29.45 -13.31 1.10
N GLU A 413 30.16 -12.63 2.01
CA GLU A 413 31.45 -13.10 2.56
C GLU A 413 31.29 -13.81 3.92
N GLY A 414 30.29 -13.39 4.70
CA GLY A 414 30.07 -13.81 6.08
C GLY A 414 28.68 -14.40 6.32
N SER A 415 28.24 -14.34 7.58
CA SER A 415 26.89 -14.77 7.97
C SER A 415 25.87 -13.69 7.63
N ASP A 416 26.08 -12.47 8.15
CA ASP A 416 25.43 -11.25 7.67
C ASP A 416 26.48 -10.37 7.01
N ASP A 417 26.12 -9.69 5.92
CA ASP A 417 27.00 -8.81 5.17
C ASP A 417 26.35 -7.46 4.92
N ILE A 418 27.18 -6.42 4.82
CA ILE A 418 26.77 -5.07 4.45
C ILE A 418 26.85 -4.92 2.94
N TYR A 419 25.77 -4.40 2.36
CA TYR A 419 25.67 -4.05 0.95
C TYR A 419 25.46 -2.55 0.82
N LYS A 420 26.09 -1.96 -0.19
CA LYS A 420 25.85 -0.56 -0.57
C LYS A 420 24.95 -0.50 -1.79
N PHE A 421 24.13 0.54 -1.88
CA PHE A 421 23.24 0.73 -3.03
C PHE A 421 23.16 2.18 -3.50
N ILE A 422 22.67 2.31 -4.73
CA ILE A 422 22.11 3.55 -5.28
C ILE A 422 20.61 3.34 -5.51
N GLU A 423 19.78 4.18 -4.92
CA GLU A 423 18.34 4.25 -5.21
C GLU A 423 18.12 5.00 -6.53
N THR A 424 17.57 4.31 -7.52
CA THR A 424 17.28 4.88 -8.84
C THR A 424 15.86 5.43 -8.94
N ARG A 425 14.97 5.06 -8.01
CA ARG A 425 13.58 5.49 -7.98
C ARG A 425 13.02 5.42 -6.56
N GLU A 426 12.61 6.55 -6.02
CA GLU A 426 12.08 6.67 -4.65
C GLU A 426 10.90 5.75 -4.39
N LEU A 427 10.82 5.16 -3.20
CA LEU A 427 9.71 4.30 -2.81
C LEU A 427 8.36 5.04 -2.89
N PHE A 428 8.31 6.23 -2.31
CA PHE A 428 7.12 7.08 -2.27
C PHE A 428 7.13 8.11 -3.39
N ILE A 429 6.50 7.74 -4.50
CA ILE A 429 6.34 8.64 -5.64
C ILE A 429 5.02 9.39 -5.49
N GLU A 430 5.05 10.72 -5.58
CA GLU A 430 3.84 11.54 -5.65
C GLU A 430 3.56 11.98 -7.08
N GLN A 431 2.29 11.96 -7.47
CA GLN A 431 1.78 12.55 -8.70
C GLN A 431 0.85 13.69 -8.41
N ALA A 432 0.71 14.60 -9.36
CA ALA A 432 -0.40 15.53 -9.40
C ALA A 432 -1.20 15.38 -10.69
N ILE A 433 -2.49 15.69 -10.64
CA ILE A 433 -3.30 15.98 -11.82
C ILE A 433 -3.64 17.46 -11.77
N PHE A 434 -3.47 18.17 -12.87
CA PHE A 434 -3.85 19.59 -12.96
C PHE A 434 -4.38 19.91 -14.35
N GLY A 435 -5.05 21.04 -14.49
CA GLY A 435 -5.47 21.54 -15.79
C GLY A 435 -6.30 22.79 -15.67
N VAL A 436 -6.82 23.24 -16.82
CA VAL A 436 -7.77 24.34 -16.91
C VAL A 436 -9.10 23.86 -17.46
N VAL A 437 -10.19 24.48 -16.99
CA VAL A 437 -11.54 24.25 -17.51
C VAL A 437 -11.95 25.41 -18.40
N THR A 438 -12.43 25.11 -19.61
CA THR A 438 -12.83 26.11 -20.62
C THR A 438 -14.21 25.83 -21.21
N ASP A 439 -14.85 26.84 -21.80
CA ASP A 439 -16.02 26.66 -22.67
C ASP A 439 -15.56 26.09 -24.03
N THR A 440 -16.24 25.04 -24.49
CA THR A 440 -15.89 24.31 -25.73
C THR A 440 -15.96 25.17 -26.99
N ASN A 441 -16.80 26.21 -27.00
CA ASN A 441 -17.03 27.04 -28.19
C ASN A 441 -16.29 28.39 -28.13
N THR A 442 -16.10 28.96 -26.94
CA THR A 442 -15.50 30.30 -26.78
C THR A 442 -14.05 30.27 -26.30
N ASP A 443 -13.54 29.11 -25.87
CA ASP A 443 -12.25 28.96 -25.18
C ASP A 443 -12.13 29.80 -23.89
N GLU A 444 -13.23 30.35 -23.39
CA GLU A 444 -13.26 31.15 -22.17
C GLU A 444 -12.97 30.27 -20.97
N VAL A 445 -12.06 30.70 -20.09
CA VAL A 445 -11.76 29.98 -18.84
C VAL A 445 -12.95 30.03 -17.89
N LEU A 446 -13.29 28.88 -17.32
CA LEU A 446 -14.44 28.71 -16.45
C LEU A 446 -13.97 28.64 -15.00
N ALA A 447 -13.97 29.79 -14.34
CA ALA A 447 -13.82 29.89 -12.88
C ALA A 447 -15.01 29.28 -12.15
N ASP A 448 -14.86 28.91 -10.88
CA ASP A 448 -15.95 28.37 -10.05
C ASP A 448 -16.62 27.09 -10.59
N ALA A 449 -15.93 26.34 -11.45
CA ALA A 449 -16.35 25.00 -11.86
C ALA A 449 -15.96 24.00 -10.78
N LYS A 450 -16.90 23.16 -10.37
CA LYS A 450 -16.69 22.12 -9.37
C LYS A 450 -16.00 20.92 -10.02
N ILE A 451 -14.88 20.50 -9.45
CA ILE A 451 -14.05 19.40 -9.96
C ILE A 451 -13.96 18.29 -8.92
N THR A 452 -14.39 17.08 -9.26
CA THR A 452 -14.34 15.91 -8.38
C THR A 452 -13.37 14.88 -8.93
N LEU A 453 -12.41 14.44 -8.11
CA LEU A 453 -11.52 13.32 -8.38
C LEU A 453 -12.16 12.02 -7.92
N LEU A 454 -12.25 11.05 -8.82
CA LEU A 454 -12.86 9.74 -8.60
C LEU A 454 -11.83 8.61 -8.83
N ASP A 455 -11.94 7.53 -8.05
CA ASP A 455 -11.19 6.29 -8.29
C ASP A 455 -11.72 5.51 -9.51
N GLU A 456 -11.09 4.39 -9.85
CA GLU A 456 -11.53 3.53 -10.97
C GLU A 456 -12.95 2.94 -10.79
N LYS A 457 -13.46 2.93 -9.56
CA LYS A 457 -14.81 2.46 -9.19
C LYS A 457 -15.80 3.62 -9.03
N PHE A 458 -15.43 4.83 -9.46
CA PHE A 458 -16.22 6.06 -9.36
C PHE A 458 -16.53 6.53 -7.93
N ASN A 459 -15.76 6.09 -6.93
CA ASN A 459 -15.86 6.65 -5.58
C ASN A 459 -15.12 7.98 -5.50
N LYS A 460 -15.72 8.95 -4.80
CA LYS A 460 -15.11 10.27 -4.56
C LYS A 460 -13.86 10.14 -3.68
N ILE A 461 -12.72 10.60 -4.19
CA ILE A 461 -11.45 10.73 -3.46
C ILE A 461 -11.32 12.13 -2.90
N ALA A 462 -11.49 13.14 -3.76
CA ALA A 462 -11.29 14.54 -3.42
C ALA A 462 -12.16 15.45 -4.30
N GLU A 463 -12.25 16.72 -3.92
CA GLU A 463 -12.97 17.74 -4.69
C GLU A 463 -12.30 19.10 -4.50
N THR A 464 -12.34 19.90 -5.56
CA THR A 464 -11.85 21.28 -5.57
C THR A 464 -12.73 22.12 -6.50
N THR A 465 -12.45 23.41 -6.59
CA THR A 465 -13.13 24.35 -7.48
C THR A 465 -12.07 25.08 -8.30
N THR A 466 -12.36 25.36 -9.57
CA THR A 466 -11.44 26.11 -10.43
C THR A 466 -11.26 27.56 -9.97
N ASP A 467 -10.03 28.06 -10.07
CA ASP A 467 -9.72 29.46 -9.74
C ASP A 467 -10.18 30.45 -10.84
N ALA A 468 -9.86 31.74 -10.68
CA ALA A 468 -10.19 32.79 -11.64
C ALA A 468 -9.60 32.60 -13.05
N LYS A 469 -8.61 31.71 -13.21
CA LYS A 469 -8.00 31.32 -14.48
C LYS A 469 -8.53 29.97 -14.99
N GLY A 470 -9.57 29.42 -14.36
CA GLY A 470 -10.10 28.11 -14.65
C GLY A 470 -9.21 26.95 -14.18
N PHE A 471 -8.16 27.21 -13.40
CA PHE A 471 -7.17 26.21 -13.02
C PHE A 471 -7.64 25.35 -11.84
N TYR A 472 -7.33 24.05 -11.89
CA TYR A 472 -7.52 23.11 -10.79
C TYR A 472 -6.30 22.21 -10.61
N GLU A 473 -6.12 21.67 -9.40
CA GLU A 473 -5.12 20.64 -9.12
C GLU A 473 -5.51 19.67 -8.01
N PHE A 474 -4.97 18.46 -8.12
CA PHE A 474 -4.94 17.43 -7.09
C PHE A 474 -3.50 16.97 -6.90
N LEU A 475 -3.02 16.97 -5.67
CA LEU A 475 -1.64 16.61 -5.31
C LEU A 475 -1.60 15.23 -4.64
N LYS A 476 -0.40 14.67 -4.49
CA LYS A 476 -0.12 13.44 -3.71
C LYS A 476 -0.90 12.20 -4.20
N LEU A 477 -1.07 12.08 -5.51
CA LEU A 477 -1.75 10.96 -6.14
C LEU A 477 -0.80 9.78 -6.33
N GLU A 478 -1.37 8.57 -6.32
CA GLU A 478 -0.62 7.35 -6.60
C GLU A 478 -0.15 7.31 -8.07
N PRO A 479 1.08 6.85 -8.34
CA PRO A 479 1.61 6.72 -9.68
C PRO A 479 0.97 5.57 -10.46
N ASN A 480 0.98 5.67 -11.80
CA ASN A 480 0.47 4.65 -12.71
C ASN A 480 -0.95 4.18 -12.33
N THR A 481 -1.81 5.12 -11.93
CA THR A 481 -3.14 4.84 -11.41
C THR A 481 -4.16 5.58 -12.25
N LYS A 482 -5.25 4.88 -12.61
CA LYS A 482 -6.34 5.44 -13.40
C LYS A 482 -7.34 6.13 -12.47
N PHE A 483 -7.68 7.37 -12.80
CA PHE A 483 -8.68 8.18 -12.13
C PHE A 483 -9.70 8.70 -13.15
N TYR A 484 -10.81 9.23 -12.65
CA TYR A 484 -11.74 10.03 -13.43
C TYR A 484 -11.87 11.42 -12.80
N ILE A 485 -11.88 12.46 -13.64
CA ILE A 485 -12.15 13.83 -13.24
C ILE A 485 -13.53 14.20 -13.73
N LYS A 486 -14.44 14.50 -12.81
CA LYS A 486 -15.78 14.99 -13.09
C LYS A 486 -15.81 16.51 -12.95
N ALA A 487 -16.23 17.22 -13.99
CA ALA A 487 -16.38 18.66 -14.00
C ALA A 487 -17.86 19.07 -14.10
N GLU A 488 -18.28 19.98 -13.24
CA GLU A 488 -19.66 20.47 -13.13
C GLU A 488 -19.66 22.00 -13.03
N LYS A 489 -20.49 22.67 -13.84
CA LYS A 489 -20.74 24.11 -13.75
C LYS A 489 -22.18 24.41 -14.16
N GLU A 490 -22.83 25.33 -13.44
CA GLU A 490 -24.19 25.77 -13.78
C GLU A 490 -24.25 26.32 -15.21
N GLY A 491 -25.24 25.88 -15.99
CA GLY A 491 -25.40 26.23 -17.40
C GLY A 491 -24.56 25.40 -18.38
N TYR A 492 -23.80 24.42 -17.88
CA TYR A 492 -23.00 23.49 -18.68
C TYR A 492 -23.40 22.05 -18.42
N ASN A 493 -23.20 21.20 -19.42
CA ASN A 493 -23.31 19.75 -19.26
C ASN A 493 -22.15 19.23 -18.40
N THR A 494 -22.45 18.28 -17.51
CA THR A 494 -21.41 17.56 -16.75
C THR A 494 -20.53 16.75 -17.69
N LYS A 495 -19.21 16.76 -17.46
CA LYS A 495 -18.24 15.96 -18.21
C LYS A 495 -17.37 15.13 -17.27
N GLU A 496 -17.07 13.90 -17.68
CA GLU A 496 -16.19 12.97 -16.96
C GLU A 496 -15.05 12.53 -17.87
N ASN A 497 -13.81 12.78 -17.45
CA ASN A 497 -12.61 12.48 -18.23
C ASN A 497 -11.73 11.46 -17.51
N PRO A 498 -11.37 10.33 -18.14
CA PRO A 498 -10.37 9.42 -17.58
C PRO A 498 -8.97 10.02 -17.69
N VAL A 499 -8.12 9.75 -16.70
CA VAL A 499 -6.71 10.14 -16.70
C VAL A 499 -5.89 9.07 -15.98
N ILE A 500 -4.69 8.79 -16.49
CA ILE A 500 -3.74 7.87 -15.86
C ILE A 500 -2.53 8.69 -15.44
N THR A 501 -2.19 8.64 -14.15
CA THR A 501 -1.00 9.32 -13.64
C THR A 501 0.29 8.69 -14.15
N GLY A 502 1.37 9.47 -14.21
CA GLY A 502 2.69 9.01 -14.63
C GLY A 502 3.28 7.93 -13.71
N LYS A 503 4.32 7.24 -14.21
CA LYS A 503 5.03 6.18 -13.47
C LYS A 503 6.10 6.68 -12.51
N GLU A 504 6.55 7.92 -12.71
CA GLU A 504 7.62 8.62 -11.99
C GLU A 504 7.07 9.94 -11.46
N GLU A 505 7.74 10.54 -10.48
CA GLU A 505 7.32 11.80 -9.84
C GLU A 505 7.09 12.91 -10.87
N GLY A 506 6.05 13.71 -10.68
CA GLY A 506 5.62 14.67 -11.69
C GLY A 506 4.14 15.02 -11.65
N ARG A 507 3.69 15.62 -12.74
CA ARG A 507 2.33 16.15 -12.88
C ARG A 507 1.74 15.74 -14.23
N THR A 508 0.49 15.31 -14.22
CA THR A 508 -0.28 14.94 -15.41
C THR A 508 -1.26 16.06 -15.72
N GLU A 509 -1.16 16.64 -16.91
CA GLU A 509 -2.08 17.69 -17.36
C GLU A 509 -3.35 17.08 -17.95
N LEU A 510 -4.51 17.63 -17.58
CA LEU A 510 -5.81 17.28 -18.14
C LEU A 510 -6.66 18.56 -18.25
N ASN A 511 -6.72 19.14 -19.44
CA ASN A 511 -7.62 20.26 -19.70
C ASN A 511 -9.03 19.73 -20.01
N ILE A 512 -10.07 20.43 -19.54
CA ILE A 512 -11.46 20.01 -19.65
C ILE A 512 -12.27 21.12 -20.31
N ASP A 513 -12.84 20.83 -21.46
CA ASP A 513 -13.77 21.66 -22.19
C ASP A 513 -15.22 21.27 -21.85
N LEU A 514 -16.00 22.22 -21.33
CA LEU A 514 -17.43 22.04 -21.01
C LEU A 514 -18.31 22.64 -22.11
N GLU A 515 -19.34 21.90 -22.49
CA GLU A 515 -20.34 22.37 -23.44
C GLU A 515 -21.53 22.98 -22.70
N LYS A 516 -21.98 24.17 -23.13
CA LYS A 516 -23.23 24.75 -22.62
C LYS A 516 -24.39 23.83 -22.91
N THR A 517 -25.32 23.73 -21.97
CA THR A 517 -26.59 23.03 -22.18
C THR A 517 -27.37 23.76 -23.30
N ALA A 518 -27.51 23.15 -24.48
CA ALA A 518 -28.24 23.72 -25.63
C ALA A 518 -29.74 23.94 -25.28
N LYS A 519 -30.50 24.96 -25.70
CA LYS A 519 -30.39 26.29 -26.34
C LYS A 519 -31.61 27.09 -25.79
N PRO A 520 -31.63 28.44 -25.79
CA PRO A 520 -32.81 29.20 -25.41
C PRO A 520 -34.00 28.92 -26.34
N ILE A 521 -35.13 28.51 -25.77
CA ILE A 521 -36.37 28.22 -26.50
C ILE A 521 -37.11 29.55 -26.74
N PRO A 522 -37.36 29.98 -27.99
CA PRO A 522 -38.04 31.24 -28.24
C PRO A 522 -39.56 31.10 -28.03
N VAL A 523 -40.14 31.92 -27.14
CA VAL A 523 -41.61 32.08 -27.05
C VAL A 523 -42.12 32.62 -28.38
N GLY A 524 -43.12 31.96 -28.95
CA GLY A 524 -43.69 32.22 -30.28
C GLY A 524 -43.16 31.32 -31.40
N GLY A 525 -42.12 30.51 -31.16
CA GLY A 525 -41.63 29.52 -32.12
C GLY A 525 -42.54 28.28 -32.23
N ASP A 526 -42.45 27.55 -33.35
CA ASP A 526 -43.06 26.22 -33.48
C ASP A 526 -42.13 25.16 -32.88
N LEU A 527 -42.65 24.36 -31.97
CA LEU A 527 -41.91 23.29 -31.30
C LEU A 527 -41.34 22.30 -32.32
N ALA A 528 -42.05 22.08 -33.43
CA ALA A 528 -41.57 21.22 -34.51
C ALA A 528 -40.27 21.74 -35.13
N ASP A 529 -40.17 23.04 -35.36
CA ASP A 529 -38.98 23.67 -35.95
C ASP A 529 -37.81 23.73 -34.95
N VAL A 530 -38.09 24.03 -33.68
CA VAL A 530 -37.07 24.17 -32.63
C VAL A 530 -36.35 22.84 -32.36
N PHE A 531 -37.08 21.73 -32.41
CA PHE A 531 -36.57 20.40 -32.07
C PHE A 531 -36.44 19.45 -33.27
N GLY A 532 -36.68 19.93 -34.50
CA GLY A 532 -36.57 19.13 -35.72
C GLY A 532 -37.57 17.96 -35.78
N ILE A 533 -38.79 18.17 -35.26
CA ILE A 533 -39.86 17.17 -35.26
C ILE A 533 -40.67 17.30 -36.56
N ASN A 534 -41.06 16.18 -37.16
CA ASN A 534 -41.88 16.22 -38.37
C ASN A 534 -43.27 16.80 -38.07
N LEU A 535 -43.82 17.56 -39.03
CA LEU A 535 -45.18 18.10 -38.94
C LEU A 535 -46.22 16.98 -38.85
N ILE A 536 -47.24 17.20 -38.01
CA ILE A 536 -48.33 16.24 -37.82
C ILE A 536 -49.37 16.42 -38.92
N TYR A 537 -49.54 15.40 -39.75
CA TYR A 537 -50.44 15.39 -40.90
C TYR A 537 -51.73 14.60 -40.66
N PHE A 538 -52.82 15.01 -41.34
CA PHE A 538 -54.11 14.31 -41.30
C PHE A 538 -54.54 13.80 -42.67
N ASP A 539 -55.26 12.68 -42.66
CA ASP A 539 -55.99 12.17 -43.83
C ASP A 539 -57.09 13.15 -44.27
N LEU A 540 -57.46 13.08 -45.55
CA LEU A 540 -58.59 13.82 -46.09
C LEU A 540 -59.86 13.50 -45.29
N ASP A 541 -60.55 14.56 -44.89
CA ASP A 541 -61.83 14.52 -44.18
C ASP A 541 -61.82 13.83 -42.80
N LYS A 542 -60.63 13.60 -42.23
CA LYS A 542 -60.48 12.96 -40.92
C LYS A 542 -59.80 13.86 -39.90
N TRP A 543 -60.07 13.55 -38.63
CA TRP A 543 -59.47 14.21 -37.46
C TRP A 543 -58.85 13.24 -36.45
N ASN A 544 -58.89 11.93 -36.71
CA ASN A 544 -58.20 10.95 -35.86
C ASN A 544 -56.68 11.08 -36.04
N ILE A 545 -55.94 10.88 -34.94
CA ILE A 545 -54.47 10.79 -34.97
C ILE A 545 -54.10 9.49 -35.68
N ARG A 546 -53.29 9.59 -36.73
CA ARG A 546 -52.77 8.42 -37.46
C ARG A 546 -51.65 7.74 -36.66
N PRO A 547 -51.40 6.43 -36.86
CA PRO A 547 -50.31 5.73 -36.18
C PRO A 547 -48.93 6.35 -36.38
N ASP A 548 -48.62 6.86 -37.58
CA ASP A 548 -47.37 7.57 -37.88
C ASP A 548 -47.31 8.94 -37.21
N ALA A 549 -48.40 9.70 -37.26
CA ALA A 549 -48.52 10.98 -36.54
C ALA A 549 -48.38 10.81 -35.01
N ALA A 550 -48.80 9.68 -34.44
CA ALA A 550 -48.63 9.40 -33.02
C ALA A 550 -47.15 9.25 -32.62
N VAL A 551 -46.27 8.78 -33.51
CA VAL A 551 -44.82 8.67 -33.26
C VAL A 551 -44.19 10.06 -33.15
N ASP A 552 -44.55 10.97 -34.06
CA ASP A 552 -44.03 12.33 -34.01
C ASP A 552 -44.67 13.15 -32.89
N LEU A 553 -45.94 12.91 -32.56
CA LEU A 553 -46.61 13.53 -31.42
C LEU A 553 -46.04 13.05 -30.07
N ALA A 554 -45.45 11.86 -30.00
CA ALA A 554 -44.73 11.39 -28.82
C ALA A 554 -43.43 12.17 -28.58
N LYS A 555 -42.79 12.72 -29.63
CA LYS A 555 -41.63 13.61 -29.46
C LYS A 555 -42.05 14.96 -28.87
N ILE A 556 -43.21 15.48 -29.29
CA ILE A 556 -43.82 16.68 -28.68
C ILE A 556 -44.14 16.43 -27.19
N LEU A 557 -44.65 15.24 -26.85
CA LEU A 557 -44.90 14.83 -25.47
C LEU A 557 -43.60 14.84 -24.63
N ASP A 558 -42.52 14.23 -25.11
CA ASP A 558 -41.22 14.18 -24.42
C ASP A 558 -40.69 15.59 -24.12
N VAL A 559 -40.81 16.52 -25.07
CA VAL A 559 -40.45 17.93 -24.85
C VAL A 559 -41.33 18.57 -23.76
N LEU A 560 -42.65 18.35 -23.76
CA LEU A 560 -43.54 18.90 -22.73
C LEU A 560 -43.32 18.28 -21.34
N GLU A 561 -42.79 17.06 -21.27
CA GLU A 561 -42.37 16.40 -20.02
C GLU A 561 -41.04 16.97 -19.50
N GLN A 562 -40.08 17.24 -20.38
CA GLN A 562 -38.79 17.86 -20.04
C GLN A 562 -38.94 19.32 -19.57
N TYR A 563 -39.93 20.05 -20.09
CA TYR A 563 -40.21 21.44 -19.73
C TYR A 563 -41.59 21.57 -19.05
N PRO A 564 -41.73 21.28 -17.74
CA PRO A 564 -43.03 21.14 -17.08
C PRO A 564 -43.86 22.43 -16.99
N THR A 565 -43.23 23.59 -17.13
CA THR A 565 -43.86 24.92 -17.12
C THR A 565 -44.26 25.42 -18.52
N MET A 566 -43.75 24.78 -19.57
CA MET A 566 -44.02 25.19 -20.96
C MET A 566 -45.50 25.07 -21.30
N LYS A 567 -46.05 26.12 -21.94
CA LYS A 567 -47.41 26.13 -22.51
C LYS A 567 -47.34 26.27 -24.03
N ILE A 568 -48.27 25.59 -24.72
CA ILE A 568 -48.32 25.59 -26.18
C ILE A 568 -49.74 25.82 -26.72
N ASP A 569 -49.81 26.43 -27.90
CA ASP A 569 -51.00 26.66 -28.70
C ASP A 569 -51.00 25.76 -29.94
N ILE A 570 -51.92 24.80 -29.97
CA ILE A 570 -52.06 23.80 -31.03
C ILE A 570 -52.95 24.39 -32.14
N ARG A 571 -52.34 24.63 -33.29
CA ARG A 571 -53.03 25.20 -34.47
C ARG A 571 -53.16 24.16 -35.54
N SER A 572 -54.38 23.89 -35.99
CA SER A 572 -54.62 22.91 -37.06
C SER A 572 -55.23 23.56 -38.29
N HIS A 573 -54.89 23.00 -39.45
CA HIS A 573 -55.21 23.57 -40.77
C HIS A 573 -55.84 22.51 -41.69
N THR A 574 -56.51 22.96 -42.74
CA THR A 574 -57.06 22.11 -43.81
C THR A 574 -56.52 22.49 -45.18
N ASP A 575 -56.76 21.63 -46.17
CA ASP A 575 -56.66 22.05 -47.58
C ASP A 575 -57.94 22.81 -48.01
N SER A 576 -57.94 23.34 -49.22
CA SER A 576 -58.94 24.27 -49.79
C SER A 576 -60.12 23.58 -50.51
N ARG A 577 -60.24 22.25 -50.42
CA ARG A 577 -61.17 21.52 -51.29
C ARG A 577 -62.62 21.52 -50.82
N ALA A 578 -62.85 21.79 -49.54
CA ALA A 578 -64.18 21.85 -48.96
C ALA A 578 -64.61 23.31 -48.73
N SER A 579 -65.87 23.54 -48.33
CA SER A 579 -66.31 24.90 -48.02
C SER A 579 -65.60 25.44 -46.78
N HIS A 580 -65.44 26.76 -46.73
CA HIS A 580 -64.81 27.44 -45.59
C HIS A 580 -65.37 27.00 -44.22
N ALA A 581 -66.69 27.05 -44.08
CA ALA A 581 -67.37 26.64 -42.84
C ALA A 581 -67.20 25.15 -42.51
N TYR A 582 -66.93 24.31 -43.51
CA TYR A 582 -66.58 22.91 -43.29
C TYR A 582 -65.15 22.79 -42.76
N ASN A 583 -64.22 23.45 -43.43
CA ASN A 583 -62.79 23.45 -43.12
C ASN A 583 -62.48 24.04 -41.75
N GLU A 584 -63.17 25.10 -41.34
CA GLU A 584 -63.12 25.62 -39.97
C GLU A 584 -63.49 24.56 -38.93
N ARG A 585 -64.61 23.85 -39.13
CA ARG A 585 -65.04 22.79 -38.20
C ARG A 585 -64.10 21.59 -38.22
N LEU A 586 -63.57 21.22 -39.38
CA LEU A 586 -62.66 20.08 -39.51
C LEU A 586 -61.31 20.36 -38.84
N SER A 587 -60.72 21.53 -39.09
CA SER A 587 -59.48 21.94 -38.42
C SER A 587 -59.64 22.07 -36.90
N ASP A 588 -60.77 22.58 -36.42
CA ASP A 588 -61.05 22.68 -34.97
C ASP A 588 -61.14 21.29 -34.32
N ARG A 589 -61.77 20.32 -34.99
CA ARG A 589 -61.76 18.92 -34.56
C ARG A 589 -60.35 18.32 -34.51
N ARG A 590 -59.48 18.65 -35.47
CA ARG A 590 -58.08 18.19 -35.50
C ARG A 590 -57.26 18.75 -34.33
N ALA A 591 -57.38 20.05 -34.07
CA ALA A 591 -56.70 20.69 -32.96
C ALA A 591 -57.14 20.08 -31.62
N LYS A 592 -58.45 19.90 -31.43
CA LYS A 592 -59.03 19.28 -30.23
C LYS A 592 -58.64 17.81 -30.08
N SER A 593 -58.52 17.06 -31.16
CA SER A 593 -58.10 15.64 -31.13
C SER A 593 -56.64 15.50 -30.74
N THR A 594 -55.78 16.40 -31.24
CA THR A 594 -54.35 16.45 -30.86
C THR A 594 -54.18 16.83 -29.40
N MET A 595 -54.93 17.84 -28.92
CA MET A 595 -54.97 18.21 -27.51
C MET A 595 -55.46 17.04 -26.63
N ALA A 596 -56.57 16.39 -27.01
CA ALA A 596 -57.11 15.26 -26.28
C ALA A 596 -56.11 14.09 -26.20
N TRP A 597 -55.33 13.86 -27.26
CA TRP A 597 -54.27 12.86 -27.26
C TRP A 597 -53.18 13.20 -26.23
N LEU A 598 -52.66 14.44 -26.21
CA LEU A 598 -51.65 14.87 -25.23
C LEU A 598 -52.16 14.81 -23.79
N VAL A 599 -53.41 15.23 -23.56
CA VAL A 599 -54.06 15.12 -22.25
C VAL A 599 -54.20 13.67 -21.81
N SER A 600 -54.56 12.76 -22.73
CA SER A 600 -54.64 11.32 -22.43
C SER A 600 -53.29 10.69 -22.08
N LYS A 601 -52.18 11.37 -22.39
CA LYS A 601 -50.81 10.97 -22.08
C LYS A 601 -50.23 11.65 -20.84
N GLY A 602 -51.01 12.49 -20.14
CA GLY A 602 -50.62 13.05 -18.85
C GLY A 602 -50.26 14.53 -18.87
N ILE A 603 -50.30 15.21 -20.02
CA ILE A 603 -50.10 16.66 -20.08
C ILE A 603 -51.31 17.39 -19.52
N SER A 604 -51.08 18.29 -18.57
CA SER A 604 -52.15 19.06 -17.94
C SER A 604 -52.84 20.00 -18.94
N LYS A 605 -54.17 20.07 -18.89
CA LYS A 605 -54.99 20.80 -19.87
C LYS A 605 -54.76 22.31 -19.86
N ASP A 606 -54.37 22.88 -18.72
CA ASP A 606 -54.03 24.31 -18.56
C ASP A 606 -52.76 24.72 -19.32
N ARG A 607 -51.93 23.75 -19.73
CA ARG A 607 -50.73 23.98 -20.55
C ARG A 607 -51.02 24.03 -22.05
N LEU A 608 -52.26 23.72 -22.47
CA LEU A 608 -52.61 23.52 -23.88
C LEU A 608 -53.80 24.41 -24.28
N THR A 609 -53.63 25.18 -25.36
CA THR A 609 -54.76 25.75 -26.12
C THR A 609 -54.85 25.08 -27.48
N ALA A 610 -56.05 25.07 -28.08
CA ALA A 610 -56.27 24.43 -29.37
C ALA A 610 -57.28 25.21 -30.21
N LYS A 611 -56.90 25.52 -31.47
CA LYS A 611 -57.76 26.24 -32.41
C LYS A 611 -57.59 25.75 -33.86
N GLY A 612 -58.72 25.61 -34.55
CA GLY A 612 -58.76 25.39 -36.00
C GLY A 612 -58.71 26.70 -36.79
N TYR A 613 -57.96 26.72 -37.88
CA TYR A 613 -57.82 27.87 -38.78
C TYR A 613 -58.41 27.63 -40.18
N GLY A 614 -59.02 26.47 -40.40
CA GLY A 614 -59.52 26.05 -41.70
C GLY A 614 -58.45 26.15 -42.78
N GLU A 615 -58.82 26.74 -43.91
CA GLU A 615 -57.94 26.97 -45.05
C GLU A 615 -57.37 28.41 -45.07
N THR A 616 -57.49 29.18 -43.99
CA THR A 616 -57.05 30.59 -43.96
C THR A 616 -55.53 30.77 -44.01
N GLN A 617 -54.76 29.73 -43.71
CA GLN A 617 -53.30 29.75 -43.60
C GLN A 617 -52.65 28.60 -44.39
N LEU A 618 -52.88 28.60 -45.70
CA LEU A 618 -52.22 27.70 -46.65
C LEU A 618 -50.72 28.02 -46.72
N ILE A 619 -49.89 26.99 -46.84
CA ILE A 619 -48.42 27.11 -46.94
C ILE A 619 -47.91 26.95 -48.38
N ASN A 620 -48.83 26.80 -49.33
CA ASN A 620 -48.53 26.69 -50.75
C ASN A 620 -49.63 27.34 -51.60
N LYS A 621 -49.48 27.23 -52.93
CA LYS A 621 -50.38 27.82 -53.93
C LYS A 621 -51.78 27.22 -54.02
N CYS A 622 -52.11 26.19 -53.23
CA CYS A 622 -53.32 25.40 -53.39
C CYS A 622 -54.56 26.06 -52.79
N SER A 623 -54.92 27.26 -53.26
CA SER A 623 -56.16 27.95 -52.91
C SER A 623 -57.36 27.44 -53.73
N ASP A 624 -58.56 27.92 -53.41
CA ASP A 624 -59.80 27.55 -54.07
C ASP A 624 -59.69 27.65 -55.60
N GLY A 625 -60.06 26.58 -56.30
CA GLY A 625 -60.04 26.50 -57.75
C GLY A 625 -58.64 26.31 -58.39
N VAL A 626 -57.57 26.28 -57.61
CA VAL A 626 -56.21 26.00 -58.12
C VAL A 626 -55.96 24.48 -58.17
N PRO A 627 -55.68 23.88 -59.35
CA PRO A 627 -55.33 22.47 -59.43
C PRO A 627 -54.03 22.16 -58.69
N CYS A 628 -54.10 21.26 -57.71
CA CYS A 628 -52.95 20.79 -56.94
C CYS A 628 -52.97 19.26 -56.84
N THR A 629 -51.78 18.69 -56.67
CA THR A 629 -51.61 17.26 -56.39
C THR A 629 -52.06 16.92 -54.97
N GLU A 630 -52.35 15.65 -54.70
CA GLU A 630 -52.69 15.20 -53.35
C GLU A 630 -51.56 15.46 -52.35
N ALA A 631 -50.30 15.33 -52.77
CA ALA A 631 -49.15 15.64 -51.94
C ALA A 631 -49.11 17.13 -51.56
N GLU A 632 -49.39 18.04 -52.50
CA GLU A 632 -49.47 19.47 -52.21
C GLU A 632 -50.64 19.80 -51.26
N HIS A 633 -51.79 19.14 -51.41
CA HIS A 633 -52.90 19.30 -50.45
C HIS A 633 -52.56 18.73 -49.06
N GLN A 634 -51.82 17.62 -48.99
CA GLN A 634 -51.40 17.00 -47.72
C GLN A 634 -50.57 17.95 -46.85
N LEU A 635 -49.71 18.77 -47.47
CA LEU A 635 -48.90 19.76 -46.76
C LEU A 635 -49.76 20.77 -45.97
N ASN A 636 -50.94 21.14 -46.48
CA ASN A 636 -51.83 22.07 -45.79
C ASN A 636 -52.61 21.41 -44.64
N ARG A 637 -52.83 20.09 -44.68
CA ARG A 637 -53.53 19.33 -43.63
C ARG A 637 -52.61 19.00 -42.46
N ARG A 638 -52.14 20.04 -41.76
CA ARG A 638 -51.10 19.96 -40.72
C ARG A 638 -51.56 20.52 -39.37
N SER A 639 -50.81 20.18 -38.32
CA SER A 639 -50.81 20.91 -37.04
C SER A 639 -49.47 21.56 -36.74
N GLN A 640 -49.51 22.67 -36.02
CA GLN A 640 -48.37 23.43 -35.50
C GLN A 640 -48.49 23.53 -33.98
N PHE A 641 -47.35 23.65 -33.29
CA PHE A 641 -47.28 23.66 -31.83
C PHE A 641 -46.54 24.91 -31.36
N ILE A 642 -47.27 26.02 -31.20
CA ILE A 642 -46.66 27.32 -30.94
C ILE A 642 -46.40 27.49 -29.45
N ILE A 643 -45.17 27.81 -29.08
CA ILE A 643 -44.78 28.01 -27.69
C ILE A 643 -45.35 29.35 -27.20
N THR A 644 -46.13 29.34 -26.13
CA THR A 644 -46.78 30.56 -25.60
C THR A 644 -46.19 31.02 -24.28
N GLU A 645 -45.57 30.13 -23.51
CA GLU A 645 -44.97 30.40 -22.20
C GLU A 645 -43.91 29.32 -21.88
N LEU A 646 -42.91 29.65 -21.07
CA LEU A 646 -41.84 28.74 -20.60
C LEU A 646 -41.82 28.63 -19.09
#